data_AF-A0A1Y5RR02-F1
#
_entry.id   AF-A0A1Y5RR02-F1
#
_cell.length_a   1.000
_cell.length_b   1.000
_cell.length_c   1.000
_cell.angle_alpha   90.00
_cell.angle_beta   90.00
_cell.angle_gamma   90.00
#
_symmetry.space_group_name_H-M   'P 1'
#
loop_
_entity.id
_entity.type
_entity.pdbx_description
1 polymer ?
#
loop_
_entity_poly.entity_id
_entity_poly.type
_entity_poly.pdbx_seq_one_letter_code
_entity_poly.pdbx_strand_id
1 'polypeptide(L)'
;MTKIIYTTVDEAPQLAAASLLPIIKRFLSEAGLEVETRDISLAGRIIAAFPDHLTDAQRQSDALAELGELVKTADANVIKLPNISASVPQLTAAIAELQGQGYALPDYPEAPQTDDEKAVRAKYDAIKGSAVNPVLREGNSDRRAPAAVKAFAKANPHRMGKWVSDSKTRVATMGEDDFRSNEASVTLADAATLRIEHVAGDTVTVMKDGLDMPAGTIVDSTFMSVKALKAFYNKTIEDVAKEGTLYSLHMKATMMKVSDPIIFGHCVRQYLAPVFAKHGDLFDANGITPNGGLGTLLDKIADLPNGAEIAAEIDAVMADRPPLYMVNSDKGITNLHVPSDVIIDASMPAVIRAGGKGWGPDGEEADTTCVIPDSSYAGVYAESIDYFKETGALDPATAGTVQNVGLMAQKAEEYGSHPTTFEVPAAGEMRVMNGDTVLMSHAVEAGDIWRMASTRKAPIMNWIELAIERQAAENCRAIFWLDETRAHDAELLNYVRPALAEKGLTDTFEVMAPTPATRASCEEIREGRTTIAITGNVLRDYLTDLFPILEVGTSAKMLSVVKLMQGGGLFETGAGGSAPKHVQQLMEENHLRWDSLGEFCALGESLRFAGGAKAKVMGDAVDTATVKLLAEGKSPGRKVGQDDNRASHAHFALYWAEALANQTDDAELATAFEPVAKALADGIDAILAEIKAGAGQPVDLGGYYHGDADKTAAVMRPSATLNAIIG
;
A
#
# COMPACT_ATOMS: atom_id res chain seq x y z
N MET A 1 -11.73 24.97 -17.24
CA MET A 1 -11.87 23.50 -17.30
C MET A 1 -10.74 22.92 -16.50
N THR A 2 -11.04 21.97 -15.62
CA THR A 2 -10.05 21.28 -14.78
C THR A 2 -9.17 20.42 -15.69
N LYS A 3 -7.86 20.69 -15.70
CA LYS A 3 -6.90 19.88 -16.46
C LYS A 3 -6.67 18.56 -15.74
N ILE A 4 -6.64 17.46 -16.49
CA ILE A 4 -6.27 16.16 -15.92
C ILE A 4 -4.76 16.03 -15.97
N ILE A 5 -4.12 15.81 -14.83
CA ILE A 5 -2.70 15.52 -14.75
C ILE A 5 -2.49 14.02 -14.72
N TYR A 6 -1.73 13.49 -15.67
CA TYR A 6 -1.37 12.09 -15.76
C TYR A 6 0.10 11.92 -15.42
N THR A 7 0.43 11.22 -14.33
CA THR A 7 1.83 11.17 -13.87
C THR A 7 2.71 10.32 -14.79
N THR A 8 3.87 10.85 -15.16
CA THR A 8 4.97 10.08 -15.73
C THR A 8 5.76 9.43 -14.60
N VAL A 9 5.96 8.12 -14.67
CA VAL A 9 6.46 7.27 -13.58
C VAL A 9 7.55 6.33 -14.08
N ASP A 10 7.67 5.14 -13.49
CA ASP A 10 8.75 4.20 -13.73
C ASP A 10 8.24 2.87 -14.33
N GLU A 11 9.15 2.11 -14.93
CA GLU A 11 8.99 0.68 -15.25
C GLU A 11 7.68 0.36 -16.01
N ALA A 12 6.92 -0.66 -15.58
CA ALA A 12 5.80 -1.20 -16.34
C ALA A 12 4.61 -0.23 -16.51
N PRO A 13 4.17 0.52 -15.48
CA PRO A 13 3.14 1.54 -15.66
C PRO A 13 3.55 2.64 -16.65
N GLN A 14 4.82 3.06 -16.65
CA GLN A 14 5.28 4.09 -17.60
C GLN A 14 5.31 3.57 -19.04
N LEU A 15 5.68 2.30 -19.24
CA LEU A 15 5.60 1.64 -20.55
C LEU A 15 4.15 1.51 -21.01
N ALA A 16 3.24 1.11 -20.11
CA ALA A 16 1.81 1.05 -20.40
C ALA A 16 1.24 2.43 -20.78
N ALA A 17 1.64 3.48 -20.06
CA ALA A 17 1.26 4.86 -20.36
C ALA A 17 1.72 5.30 -21.76
N ALA A 18 2.88 4.86 -22.24
CA ALA A 18 3.34 5.15 -23.60
C ALA A 18 2.42 4.56 -24.70
N SER A 19 1.63 3.53 -24.36
CA SER A 19 0.60 2.96 -25.22
C SER A 19 -0.79 3.60 -25.00
N LEU A 20 -1.20 3.77 -23.74
CA LEU A 20 -2.56 4.20 -23.37
C LEU A 20 -2.78 5.72 -23.46
N LEU A 21 -1.80 6.53 -23.06
CA LEU A 21 -1.95 7.98 -22.96
C LEU A 21 -2.31 8.66 -24.30
N PRO A 22 -1.78 8.25 -25.47
CA PRO A 22 -2.23 8.77 -26.75
C PRO A 22 -3.72 8.50 -27.03
N ILE A 23 -4.23 7.32 -26.64
CA ILE A 23 -5.65 6.96 -26.77
C ILE A 23 -6.49 7.90 -25.89
N ILE A 24 -6.10 8.06 -24.61
CA ILE A 24 -6.79 8.98 -23.69
C ILE A 24 -6.82 10.40 -24.26
N LYS A 25 -5.67 10.94 -24.69
CA LYS A 25 -5.59 12.29 -25.26
C LYS A 25 -6.51 12.48 -26.48
N ARG A 26 -6.52 11.51 -27.40
CA ARG A 26 -7.40 11.53 -28.57
C ARG A 26 -8.87 11.58 -28.16
N PHE A 27 -9.29 10.67 -27.28
CA PHE A 27 -10.69 10.55 -26.86
C PHE A 27 -11.15 11.81 -26.13
N LEU A 28 -10.35 12.31 -25.18
CA LEU A 28 -10.71 13.48 -24.37
C LEU A 28 -10.75 14.78 -25.18
N SER A 29 -9.98 14.88 -26.28
CA SER A 29 -10.02 16.05 -27.17
C SER A 29 -11.39 16.28 -27.80
N GLU A 30 -12.18 15.23 -28.06
CA GLU A 30 -13.55 15.32 -28.60
C GLU A 30 -14.54 15.95 -27.59
N ALA A 31 -14.18 15.95 -26.29
CA ALA A 31 -14.92 16.65 -25.24
C ALA A 31 -14.29 17.99 -24.82
N GLY A 32 -13.22 18.44 -25.49
CA GLY A 32 -12.48 19.65 -25.11
C GLY A 32 -11.73 19.53 -23.79
N LEU A 33 -11.42 18.30 -23.34
CA LEU A 33 -10.68 18.04 -22.11
C LEU A 33 -9.19 17.91 -22.39
N GLU A 34 -8.36 18.53 -21.56
CA GLU A 34 -6.90 18.54 -21.69
C GLU A 34 -6.24 17.59 -20.69
N VAL A 35 -5.21 16.87 -21.15
CA VAL A 35 -4.35 16.02 -20.32
C VAL A 35 -2.91 16.50 -20.40
N GLU A 36 -2.36 16.86 -19.25
CA GLU A 36 -0.94 17.19 -19.09
C GLU A 36 -0.21 16.08 -18.34
N THR A 37 1.11 16.00 -18.51
CA THR A 37 1.96 15.09 -17.74
C THR A 37 2.83 15.83 -16.72
N ARG A 38 3.19 15.13 -15.65
CA ARG A 38 4.18 15.59 -14.66
C ARG A 38 5.12 14.43 -14.34
N ASP A 39 6.42 14.64 -14.51
CA ASP A 39 7.43 13.60 -14.34
C ASP A 39 7.87 13.45 -12.89
N ILE A 40 7.39 12.37 -12.27
CA ILE A 40 7.74 11.97 -10.91
C ILE A 40 8.52 10.65 -10.89
N SER A 41 9.05 10.22 -12.05
CA SER A 41 9.94 9.06 -12.13
C SER A 41 11.17 9.23 -11.22
N LEU A 42 11.83 8.13 -10.89
CA LEU A 42 13.07 8.15 -10.12
C LEU A 42 14.15 8.98 -10.82
N ALA A 43 14.36 8.75 -12.12
CA ALA A 43 15.28 9.56 -12.92
C ALA A 43 14.85 11.04 -12.93
N GLY A 44 13.54 11.27 -13.11
CA GLY A 44 12.88 12.56 -13.04
C GLY A 44 13.31 13.39 -11.83
N ARG A 45 13.08 12.82 -10.65
CA ARG A 45 13.37 13.43 -9.35
C ARG A 45 14.86 13.58 -9.08
N ILE A 46 15.70 12.68 -9.56
CA ILE A 46 17.16 12.82 -9.47
C ILE A 46 17.64 14.04 -10.26
N ILE A 47 17.25 14.15 -11.52
CA ILE A 47 17.65 15.28 -12.39
C ILE A 47 17.19 16.62 -11.77
N ALA A 48 15.96 16.69 -11.26
CA ALA A 48 15.41 17.91 -10.65
C ALA A 48 16.15 18.35 -9.37
N ALA A 49 16.75 17.43 -8.61
CA ALA A 49 17.44 17.75 -7.35
C ALA A 49 18.87 18.29 -7.53
N PHE A 50 19.46 18.14 -8.71
CA PHE A 50 20.85 18.53 -9.01
C PHE A 50 20.97 19.46 -10.23
N PRO A 51 20.19 20.56 -10.34
CA PRO A 51 20.24 21.43 -11.51
C PRO A 51 21.61 22.08 -11.72
N ASP A 52 22.38 22.30 -10.65
CA ASP A 52 23.71 22.90 -10.69
C ASP A 52 24.77 21.98 -11.34
N HIS A 53 24.47 20.69 -11.47
CA HIS A 53 25.33 19.70 -12.14
C HIS A 53 24.98 19.48 -13.61
N LEU A 54 23.96 20.16 -14.12
CA LEU A 54 23.36 19.88 -15.42
C LEU A 54 23.44 21.07 -16.36
N THR A 55 23.53 20.76 -17.67
CA THR A 55 23.36 21.77 -18.71
C THR A 55 21.91 22.27 -18.77
N ASP A 56 21.67 23.45 -19.34
CA ASP A 56 20.32 24.00 -19.46
C ASP A 56 19.34 23.08 -20.22
N ALA A 57 19.84 22.28 -21.16
CA ALA A 57 19.02 21.32 -21.91
C ALA A 57 18.71 20.02 -21.12
N GLN A 58 19.53 19.69 -20.10
CA GLN A 58 19.33 18.52 -19.25
C GLN A 58 18.50 18.83 -18.00
N ARG A 59 18.38 20.11 -17.63
CA ARG A 59 17.57 20.54 -16.49
C ARG A 59 16.10 20.30 -16.76
N GLN A 60 15.38 19.95 -15.70
CA GLN A 60 13.92 19.90 -15.70
C GLN A 60 13.36 20.47 -14.41
N SER A 61 12.08 20.81 -14.41
CA SER A 61 11.41 21.33 -13.22
C SER A 61 11.20 20.24 -12.17
N ASP A 62 11.09 20.65 -10.92
CA ASP A 62 10.68 19.75 -9.83
C ASP A 62 9.16 19.54 -9.89
N ALA A 63 8.75 18.62 -10.77
CA ALA A 63 7.35 18.32 -10.96
C ALA A 63 6.68 17.71 -9.72
N LEU A 64 7.45 17.10 -8.80
CA LEU A 64 6.90 16.61 -7.53
C LEU A 64 6.56 17.77 -6.60
N ALA A 65 7.43 18.79 -6.52
CA ALA A 65 7.12 20.02 -5.78
C ALA A 65 5.93 20.77 -6.40
N GLU A 66 5.88 20.89 -7.73
CA GLU A 66 4.73 21.49 -8.44
C GLU A 66 3.42 20.76 -8.11
N LEU A 67 3.43 19.43 -8.17
CA LEU A 67 2.27 18.62 -7.82
C LEU A 67 1.90 18.76 -6.35
N GLY A 68 2.87 18.89 -5.45
CA GLY A 68 2.66 19.14 -4.03
C GLY A 68 1.91 20.44 -3.74
N GLU A 69 2.11 21.46 -4.57
CA GLU A 69 1.31 22.69 -4.50
C GLU A 69 -0.05 22.53 -5.19
N LEU A 70 -0.11 21.83 -6.34
CA LEU A 70 -1.36 21.59 -7.06
C LEU A 70 -2.37 20.84 -6.19
N VAL A 71 -1.97 19.77 -5.49
CA VAL A 71 -2.89 18.95 -4.67
C VAL A 71 -3.50 19.72 -3.48
N LYS A 72 -3.04 20.93 -3.21
CA LYS A 72 -3.61 21.85 -2.22
C LYS A 72 -4.62 22.84 -2.84
N THR A 73 -5.07 22.59 -4.06
CA THR A 73 -6.05 23.43 -4.78
C THR A 73 -7.33 22.65 -5.09
N ALA A 74 -8.45 23.36 -5.25
CA ALA A 74 -9.74 22.77 -5.58
C ALA A 74 -9.79 22.17 -6.99
N ASP A 75 -8.96 22.69 -7.91
CA ASP A 75 -8.92 22.27 -9.31
C ASP A 75 -7.92 21.14 -9.57
N ALA A 76 -7.34 20.53 -8.54
CA ALA A 76 -6.47 19.38 -8.72
C ALA A 76 -7.25 18.18 -9.23
N ASN A 77 -6.84 17.63 -10.37
CA ASN A 77 -7.33 16.35 -10.88
C ASN A 77 -6.13 15.54 -11.36
N VAL A 78 -5.63 14.64 -10.50
CA VAL A 78 -4.36 13.94 -10.72
C VAL A 78 -4.60 12.44 -10.82
N ILE A 79 -4.34 11.83 -11.98
CA ILE A 79 -4.25 10.38 -12.14
C ILE A 79 -2.82 9.95 -11.82
N LYS A 80 -2.65 9.20 -10.74
CA LYS A 80 -1.37 8.80 -10.18
C LYS A 80 -1.11 7.31 -10.41
N LEU A 81 -0.14 7.01 -11.27
CA LEU A 81 0.30 5.64 -11.54
C LEU A 81 1.31 5.15 -10.49
N PRO A 82 1.46 3.83 -10.26
CA PRO A 82 2.52 3.30 -9.42
C PRO A 82 3.92 3.79 -9.83
N ASN A 83 4.77 4.11 -8.86
CA ASN A 83 6.14 4.60 -9.08
C ASN A 83 7.12 3.90 -8.13
N ILE A 84 8.41 4.00 -8.42
CA ILE A 84 9.47 3.44 -7.59
C ILE A 84 9.59 4.23 -6.27
N SER A 85 9.48 3.51 -5.16
CA SER A 85 9.99 3.93 -3.86
C SER A 85 11.42 3.38 -3.70
N ALA A 86 12.42 4.16 -4.09
CA ALA A 86 13.74 3.61 -4.41
C ALA A 86 14.46 3.04 -3.19
N SER A 87 14.94 1.81 -3.32
CA SER A 87 16.02 1.29 -2.48
C SER A 87 17.36 1.94 -2.85
N VAL A 88 18.38 1.79 -2.00
CA VAL A 88 19.73 2.27 -2.31
C VAL A 88 20.26 1.68 -3.63
N PRO A 89 20.17 0.35 -3.88
CA PRO A 89 20.62 -0.22 -5.15
C PRO A 89 19.92 0.35 -6.39
N GLN A 90 18.60 0.56 -6.32
CA GLN A 90 17.84 1.17 -7.43
C GLN A 90 18.26 2.63 -7.67
N LEU A 91 18.47 3.39 -6.58
CA LEU A 91 18.96 4.76 -6.68
C LEU A 91 20.33 4.81 -7.36
N THR A 92 21.29 3.99 -6.91
CA THR A 92 22.64 3.96 -7.48
C THR A 92 22.64 3.51 -8.95
N ALA A 93 21.77 2.57 -9.32
CA ALA A 93 21.62 2.12 -10.70
C ALA A 93 21.04 3.22 -11.61
N ALA A 94 20.04 3.96 -11.13
CA ALA A 94 19.48 5.10 -11.86
C ALA A 94 20.50 6.24 -12.04
N ILE A 95 21.30 6.53 -11.01
CA ILE A 95 22.41 7.51 -11.10
C ILE A 95 23.42 7.06 -12.17
N ALA A 96 23.86 5.80 -12.13
CA ALA A 96 24.82 5.27 -13.08
C ALA A 96 24.29 5.29 -14.54
N GLU A 97 23.01 4.98 -14.75
CA GLU A 97 22.36 5.08 -16.06
C GLU A 97 22.37 6.52 -16.58
N LEU A 98 21.96 7.49 -15.76
CA LEU A 98 21.95 8.90 -16.12
C LEU A 98 23.36 9.43 -16.40
N GLN A 99 24.36 9.04 -15.60
CA GLN A 99 25.77 9.35 -15.85
C GLN A 99 26.23 8.77 -17.19
N GLY A 100 25.84 7.54 -17.52
CA GLY A 100 26.10 6.91 -18.82
C GLY A 100 25.46 7.65 -20.00
N GLN A 101 24.38 8.39 -19.75
CA GLN A 101 23.69 9.26 -20.72
C GLN A 101 24.22 10.70 -20.72
N GLY A 102 25.27 11.00 -19.95
CA GLY A 102 25.96 12.30 -19.96
C GLY A 102 25.46 13.31 -18.92
N TYR A 103 24.64 12.90 -17.95
CA TYR A 103 24.27 13.74 -16.80
C TYR A 103 25.41 13.72 -15.77
N ALA A 104 26.05 14.86 -15.51
CA ALA A 104 27.22 14.95 -14.61
C ALA A 104 26.84 14.95 -13.11
N LEU A 105 25.96 14.01 -12.72
CA LEU A 105 25.44 13.85 -11.37
C LEU A 105 26.50 13.27 -10.42
N PRO A 106 26.56 13.72 -9.15
CA PRO A 106 27.43 13.12 -8.15
C PRO A 106 26.99 11.70 -7.79
N ASP A 107 27.92 10.86 -7.36
CA ASP A 107 27.60 9.53 -6.83
C ASP A 107 26.85 9.63 -5.49
N TYR A 108 26.17 8.56 -5.10
CA TYR A 108 25.56 8.44 -3.77
C TYR A 108 26.63 8.04 -2.73
N PRO A 109 26.97 8.89 -1.75
CA PRO A 109 28.00 8.57 -0.78
C PRO A 109 27.40 7.74 0.38
N GLU A 110 27.74 6.45 0.45
CA GLU A 110 27.20 5.54 1.47
C GLU A 110 27.63 5.91 2.91
N ALA A 111 28.86 6.38 3.07
CA ALA A 111 29.43 6.81 4.34
C ALA A 111 30.07 8.20 4.18
N PRO A 112 29.27 9.29 4.12
CA PRO A 112 29.77 10.62 3.80
C PRO A 112 30.74 11.12 4.87
N GLN A 113 31.93 11.57 4.43
CA GLN A 113 33.00 12.08 5.29
C GLN A 113 33.10 13.61 5.27
N THR A 114 32.72 14.22 4.14
CA THR A 114 32.78 15.68 3.93
C THR A 114 31.41 16.33 4.01
N ASP A 115 31.36 17.65 4.21
CA ASP A 115 30.08 18.38 4.24
C ASP A 115 29.38 18.40 2.87
N ASP A 116 30.14 18.40 1.78
CA ASP A 116 29.61 18.26 0.41
C ASP A 116 28.96 16.88 0.22
N GLU A 117 29.63 15.80 0.65
CA GLU A 117 29.06 14.45 0.60
C GLU A 117 27.81 14.32 1.47
N LYS A 118 27.78 14.94 2.65
CA LYS A 118 26.57 14.97 3.50
C LYS A 118 25.43 15.73 2.82
N ALA A 119 25.72 16.84 2.13
CA ALA A 119 24.71 17.61 1.41
C ALA A 119 24.15 16.83 0.20
N VAL A 120 25.02 16.18 -0.58
CA VAL A 120 24.61 15.27 -1.68
C VAL A 120 23.78 14.11 -1.13
N ARG A 121 24.24 13.48 -0.04
CA ARG A 121 23.52 12.39 0.62
C ARG A 121 22.13 12.81 1.06
N ALA A 122 21.99 13.98 1.67
CA ALA A 122 20.71 14.49 2.14
C ALA A 122 19.70 14.68 0.99
N LYS A 123 20.15 15.19 -0.16
CA LYS A 123 19.31 15.32 -1.35
C LYS A 123 18.83 13.95 -1.86
N TYR A 124 19.73 12.98 -1.97
CA TYR A 124 19.37 11.63 -2.37
C TYR A 124 18.48 10.90 -1.36
N ASP A 125 18.71 11.12 -0.06
CA ASP A 125 17.91 10.55 1.01
C ASP A 125 16.47 11.08 1.00
N ALA A 126 16.24 12.29 0.49
CA ALA A 126 14.90 12.84 0.24
C ALA A 126 14.20 12.23 -0.98
N ILE A 127 14.96 11.64 -1.92
CA ILE A 127 14.43 10.98 -3.13
C ILE A 127 14.13 9.50 -2.90
N LYS A 128 14.95 8.80 -2.10
CA LYS A 128 14.82 7.36 -1.86
C LYS A 128 13.63 7.03 -0.94
N GLY A 129 13.15 5.80 -1.03
CA GLY A 129 11.95 5.35 -0.31
C GLY A 129 10.68 6.02 -0.84
N SER A 130 9.63 6.05 -0.02
CA SER A 130 8.32 6.59 -0.39
C SER A 130 8.32 8.13 -0.34
N ALA A 131 8.95 8.76 -1.33
CA ALA A 131 9.07 10.22 -1.42
C ALA A 131 7.83 10.89 -2.04
N VAL A 132 7.13 10.20 -2.96
CA VAL A 132 6.01 10.77 -3.72
C VAL A 132 4.71 10.80 -2.92
N ASN A 133 4.31 9.66 -2.35
CA ASN A 133 3.00 9.54 -1.69
C ASN A 133 2.79 10.56 -0.55
N PRO A 134 3.79 10.86 0.31
CA PRO A 134 3.64 11.89 1.34
C PRO A 134 3.36 13.30 0.82
N VAL A 135 3.77 13.60 -0.41
CA VAL A 135 3.55 14.91 -1.05
C VAL A 135 2.16 14.98 -1.70
N LEU A 136 1.72 13.89 -2.34
CA LEU A 136 0.47 13.90 -3.10
C LEU A 136 -0.78 13.60 -2.23
N ARG A 137 -0.64 12.82 -1.15
CA ARG A 137 -1.76 12.40 -0.28
C ARG A 137 -2.16 13.50 0.72
N GLU A 138 -2.51 14.68 0.20
CA GLU A 138 -3.11 15.80 0.94
C GLU A 138 -4.63 15.63 1.10
N GLY A 139 -5.05 14.41 1.46
CA GLY A 139 -6.45 14.00 1.50
C GLY A 139 -6.64 12.61 2.08
N ASN A 140 -7.88 12.27 2.40
CA ASN A 140 -8.24 10.96 2.95
C ASN A 140 -8.64 9.97 1.86
N SER A 141 -8.59 8.69 2.20
CA SER A 141 -8.79 7.58 1.27
C SER A 141 -10.27 7.24 1.11
N ASP A 142 -10.74 7.14 -0.13
CA ASP A 142 -11.95 6.41 -0.55
C ASP A 142 -11.50 5.23 -1.42
N ARG A 143 -11.53 4.02 -0.83
CA ARG A 143 -11.10 2.79 -1.49
C ARG A 143 -12.24 1.78 -1.58
N ARG A 144 -12.50 1.31 -2.79
CA ARG A 144 -13.63 0.42 -3.11
C ARG A 144 -13.38 -0.40 -4.36
N ALA A 145 -14.00 -1.58 -4.44
CA ALA A 145 -13.95 -2.37 -5.66
C ALA A 145 -14.75 -1.63 -6.74
N PRO A 146 -14.19 -1.41 -7.95
CA PRO A 146 -14.96 -0.83 -9.04
C PRO A 146 -16.16 -1.72 -9.37
N ALA A 147 -17.31 -1.11 -9.70
CA ALA A 147 -18.53 -1.85 -10.01
C ALA A 147 -18.31 -2.89 -11.13
N ALA A 148 -17.51 -2.54 -12.14
CA ALA A 148 -17.14 -3.44 -13.23
C ALA A 148 -16.37 -4.69 -12.75
N VAL A 149 -15.39 -4.50 -11.86
CA VAL A 149 -14.60 -5.59 -11.28
C VAL A 149 -15.49 -6.48 -10.42
N LYS A 150 -16.40 -5.88 -9.64
CA LYS A 150 -17.34 -6.63 -8.81
C LYS A 150 -18.31 -7.46 -9.65
N ALA A 151 -18.89 -6.88 -10.70
CA ALA A 151 -19.79 -7.60 -11.61
C ALA A 151 -19.08 -8.78 -12.28
N PHE A 152 -17.83 -8.59 -12.71
CA PHE A 152 -17.02 -9.66 -13.28
C PHE A 152 -16.75 -10.77 -12.25
N ALA A 153 -16.37 -10.42 -11.02
CA ALA A 153 -16.14 -11.41 -9.96
C ALA A 153 -17.40 -12.20 -9.61
N LYS A 154 -18.58 -11.59 -9.67
CA LYS A 154 -19.86 -12.29 -9.48
C LYS A 154 -20.14 -13.29 -10.60
N ALA A 155 -19.88 -12.91 -11.85
CA ALA A 155 -20.07 -13.78 -13.01
C ALA A 155 -18.98 -14.87 -13.13
N ASN A 156 -17.79 -14.60 -12.59
CA ASN A 156 -16.60 -15.47 -12.67
C ASN A 156 -15.97 -15.62 -11.27
N PRO A 157 -16.66 -16.30 -10.33
CA PRO A 157 -16.21 -16.38 -8.95
C PRO A 157 -14.85 -17.08 -8.84
N HIS A 158 -13.93 -16.42 -8.16
CA HIS A 158 -12.60 -16.97 -7.90
C HIS A 158 -12.68 -18.06 -6.81
N ARG A 159 -11.66 -18.92 -6.74
CA ARG A 159 -11.61 -19.98 -5.72
C ARG A 159 -11.44 -19.39 -4.32
N MET A 160 -12.32 -19.84 -3.42
CA MET A 160 -12.23 -19.70 -1.97
C MET A 160 -11.92 -21.07 -1.36
N GLY A 161 -10.99 -21.11 -0.41
CA GLY A 161 -10.63 -22.31 0.34
C GLY A 161 -11.77 -22.74 1.27
N LYS A 162 -11.87 -24.04 1.54
CA LYS A 162 -12.93 -24.59 2.38
C LYS A 162 -12.62 -24.29 3.84
N TRP A 163 -13.56 -23.64 4.52
CA TRP A 163 -13.55 -23.52 5.98
C TRP A 163 -14.29 -24.69 6.64
N VAL A 164 -13.76 -25.14 7.78
CA VAL A 164 -14.34 -26.18 8.62
C VAL A 164 -14.36 -25.70 10.07
N SER A 165 -15.40 -26.07 10.81
CA SER A 165 -15.64 -25.59 12.18
C SER A 165 -14.62 -26.08 13.20
N ASP A 166 -13.92 -27.19 12.89
CA ASP A 166 -12.87 -27.77 13.71
C ASP A 166 -11.45 -27.31 13.30
N SER A 167 -11.32 -26.33 12.40
CA SER A 167 -10.03 -25.72 12.08
C SER A 167 -9.39 -25.14 13.33
N LYS A 168 -8.11 -25.48 13.54
CA LYS A 168 -7.30 -24.99 14.65
C LYS A 168 -6.71 -23.60 14.40
N THR A 169 -6.85 -23.07 13.18
CA THR A 169 -6.29 -21.77 12.81
C THR A 169 -6.88 -20.66 13.66
N ARG A 170 -6.02 -19.82 14.25
CA ARG A 170 -6.46 -18.75 15.16
C ARG A 170 -5.46 -17.61 15.17
N VAL A 171 -5.88 -16.44 15.63
CA VAL A 171 -4.95 -15.37 15.96
C VAL A 171 -4.42 -15.55 17.38
N ALA A 172 -3.15 -15.22 17.60
CA ALA A 172 -2.56 -15.06 18.93
C ALA A 172 -2.07 -13.61 19.07
N THR A 173 -2.46 -12.93 20.14
CA THR A 173 -2.09 -11.54 20.43
C THR A 173 -1.84 -11.36 21.94
N MET A 174 -1.11 -10.32 22.34
CA MET A 174 -0.74 -10.07 23.74
C MET A 174 -1.95 -9.68 24.59
N GLY A 175 -2.69 -8.63 24.19
CA GLY A 175 -3.89 -8.16 24.87
C GLY A 175 -3.64 -7.30 26.12
N GLU A 176 -2.43 -7.37 26.69
CA GLU A 176 -1.93 -6.56 27.80
C GLU A 176 -0.44 -6.26 27.57
N ASP A 177 0.05 -5.18 28.19
CA ASP A 177 1.42 -4.66 28.05
C ASP A 177 1.89 -4.44 26.59
N ASP A 178 0.95 -4.24 25.67
CA ASP A 178 1.19 -3.93 24.25
C ASP A 178 0.85 -2.46 23.93
N PHE A 179 0.98 -2.06 22.67
CA PHE A 179 0.73 -0.67 22.30
C PHE A 179 -0.72 -0.27 22.55
N ARG A 180 -1.69 -1.17 22.33
CA ARG A 180 -3.10 -0.89 22.58
C ARG A 180 -3.35 -0.63 24.07
N SER A 181 -2.90 -1.53 24.94
CA SER A 181 -3.23 -1.49 26.37
C SER A 181 -2.51 -0.37 27.12
N ASN A 182 -1.34 0.05 26.64
CA ASN A 182 -0.52 1.09 27.26
C ASN A 182 -0.77 2.50 26.67
N GLU A 183 -1.74 2.65 25.78
CA GLU A 183 -1.95 3.91 25.08
C GLU A 183 -2.50 5.02 26.00
N ALA A 184 -1.88 6.19 25.93
CA ALA A 184 -2.42 7.44 26.41
C ALA A 184 -2.60 8.41 25.24
N SER A 185 -3.64 9.25 25.27
CA SER A 185 -3.90 10.23 24.21
C SER A 185 -4.51 11.51 24.77
N VAL A 186 -4.25 12.63 24.09
CA VAL A 186 -4.81 13.95 24.41
C VAL A 186 -5.02 14.78 23.15
N THR A 187 -6.14 15.48 23.06
CA THR A 187 -6.35 16.57 22.10
C THR A 187 -5.75 17.87 22.62
N LEU A 188 -4.83 18.47 21.85
CA LEU A 188 -4.26 19.78 22.17
C LEU A 188 -5.29 20.90 21.98
N ALA A 189 -5.55 21.69 23.03
CA ALA A 189 -6.46 22.84 22.94
C ALA A 189 -5.87 23.98 22.07
N ASP A 190 -4.58 24.24 22.23
CA ASP A 190 -3.82 25.28 21.52
C ASP A 190 -2.69 24.66 20.69
N ALA A 191 -2.13 25.45 19.77
CA ALA A 191 -0.93 25.02 19.05
C ALA A 191 0.26 24.88 20.03
N ALA A 192 1.08 23.86 19.83
CA ALA A 192 2.18 23.53 20.72
C ALA A 192 3.40 23.03 19.94
N THR A 193 4.59 23.26 20.49
CA THR A 193 5.83 22.63 20.03
C THR A 193 6.23 21.62 21.10
N LEU A 194 6.14 20.33 20.77
CA LEU A 194 6.36 19.24 21.71
C LEU A 194 7.81 18.76 21.69
N ARG A 195 8.25 18.23 22.84
CA ARG A 195 9.49 17.45 22.95
C ARG A 195 9.25 16.12 23.64
N ILE A 196 10.06 15.13 23.32
CA ILE A 196 10.04 13.79 23.90
C ILE A 196 11.31 13.62 24.72
N GLU A 197 11.15 13.26 25.99
CA GLU A 197 12.25 13.07 26.93
C GLU A 197 12.25 11.64 27.48
N HIS A 198 13.44 11.11 27.71
CA HIS A 198 13.67 9.91 28.51
C HIS A 198 14.35 10.31 29.82
N VAL A 199 13.77 9.90 30.95
CA VAL A 199 14.26 10.22 32.29
C VAL A 199 14.70 8.95 33.00
N ALA A 200 16.00 8.81 33.22
CA ALA A 200 16.62 7.69 33.93
C ALA A 200 17.32 8.20 35.20
N GLY A 201 16.67 8.04 36.34
CA GLY A 201 17.12 8.65 37.60
C GLY A 201 17.16 10.18 37.49
N ASP A 202 18.31 10.78 37.76
CA ASP A 202 18.52 12.23 37.64
C ASP A 202 18.91 12.68 36.21
N THR A 203 19.02 11.75 35.26
CA THR A 203 19.44 12.05 33.88
C THR A 203 18.24 12.22 32.97
N VAL A 204 18.11 13.39 32.35
CA VAL A 204 17.11 13.67 31.31
C VAL A 204 17.79 13.69 29.94
N THR A 205 17.30 12.87 29.02
CA THR A 205 17.77 12.80 27.63
C THR A 205 16.64 13.23 26.70
N VAL A 206 16.87 14.27 25.89
CA VAL A 206 15.91 14.67 24.86
C VAL A 206 16.03 13.68 23.69
N MET A 207 14.97 12.91 23.47
CA MET A 207 14.89 11.92 22.39
C MET A 207 14.50 12.59 21.07
N LYS A 208 13.62 13.60 21.14
CA LYS A 208 13.18 14.40 20.01
C LYS A 208 12.67 15.76 20.47
N ASP A 209 12.92 16.79 19.68
CA ASP A 209 12.46 18.16 19.95
C ASP A 209 11.92 18.80 18.66
N GLY A 210 11.24 19.94 18.79
CA GLY A 210 10.73 20.73 17.67
C GLY A 210 9.55 20.10 16.95
N LEU A 211 8.68 19.39 17.67
CA LEU A 211 7.49 18.75 17.09
C LEU A 211 6.32 19.74 17.07
N ASP A 212 6.22 20.50 15.99
CA ASP A 212 5.17 21.51 15.82
C ASP A 212 3.80 20.90 15.53
N MET A 213 2.85 21.14 16.44
CA MET A 213 1.49 20.60 16.41
C MET A 213 0.47 21.74 16.40
N PRO A 214 -0.39 21.84 15.37
CA PRO A 214 -1.50 22.78 15.36
C PRO A 214 -2.53 22.49 16.48
N ALA A 215 -3.31 23.51 16.85
CA ALA A 215 -4.44 23.35 17.77
C ALA A 215 -5.44 22.29 17.25
N GLY A 216 -5.98 21.49 18.17
CA GLY A 216 -6.86 20.36 17.87
C GLY A 216 -6.13 19.13 17.32
N THR A 217 -4.80 19.07 17.41
CA THR A 217 -4.08 17.82 17.09
C THR A 217 -4.27 16.84 18.24
N ILE A 218 -4.70 15.62 17.91
CA ILE A 218 -4.65 14.48 18.82
C ILE A 218 -3.22 13.98 18.85
N VAL A 219 -2.66 13.83 20.04
CA VAL A 219 -1.32 13.29 20.27
C VAL A 219 -1.44 12.11 21.20
N ASP A 220 -0.98 10.96 20.74
CA ASP A 220 -1.00 9.70 21.47
C ASP A 220 0.43 9.19 21.69
N SER A 221 0.65 8.56 22.84
CA SER A 221 1.92 7.91 23.18
C SER A 221 1.67 6.58 23.86
N THR A 222 2.50 5.60 23.55
CA THR A 222 2.35 4.24 24.02
C THR A 222 3.68 3.49 23.98
N PHE A 223 3.73 2.29 24.56
CA PHE A 223 4.87 1.40 24.48
C PHE A 223 4.45 -0.07 24.46
N MET A 224 5.30 -0.91 23.87
CA MET A 224 5.22 -2.36 23.98
C MET A 224 6.31 -2.84 24.92
N SER A 225 5.91 -3.55 25.99
CA SER A 225 6.86 -4.14 26.92
C SER A 225 7.58 -5.31 26.25
N VAL A 226 8.90 -5.21 26.11
CA VAL A 226 9.70 -6.29 25.52
C VAL A 226 9.74 -7.51 26.43
N LYS A 227 9.64 -7.31 27.75
CA LYS A 227 9.50 -8.40 28.71
C LYS A 227 8.21 -9.19 28.48
N ALA A 228 7.07 -8.50 28.36
CA ALA A 228 5.78 -9.14 28.08
C ALA A 228 5.77 -9.80 26.70
N LEU A 229 6.32 -9.13 25.68
CA LEU A 229 6.45 -9.65 24.32
C LEU A 229 7.22 -10.98 24.27
N LYS A 230 8.37 -11.05 24.97
CA LYS A 230 9.17 -12.30 25.06
C LYS A 230 8.39 -13.42 25.74
N ALA A 231 7.68 -13.12 26.83
CA ALA A 231 6.84 -14.09 27.52
C ALA A 231 5.70 -14.59 26.63
N PHE A 232 5.04 -13.69 25.91
CA PHE A 232 4.00 -13.99 24.93
C PHE A 232 4.52 -14.90 23.82
N TYR A 233 5.70 -14.62 23.24
CA TYR A 233 6.26 -15.47 22.20
C TYR A 233 6.61 -16.86 22.71
N ASN A 234 7.25 -16.99 23.88
CA ASN A 234 7.56 -18.29 24.46
C ASN A 234 6.30 -19.12 24.70
N LYS A 235 5.28 -18.51 25.32
CA LYS A 235 3.98 -19.16 25.53
C LYS A 235 3.35 -19.60 24.21
N THR A 236 3.36 -18.73 23.20
CA THR A 236 2.73 -19.01 21.91
C THR A 236 3.47 -20.13 21.15
N ILE A 237 4.81 -20.16 21.20
CA ILE A 237 5.61 -21.26 20.64
C ILE A 237 5.24 -22.59 21.30
N GLU A 238 5.11 -22.61 22.63
CA GLU A 238 4.70 -23.81 23.36
C GLU A 238 3.27 -24.26 23.03
N ASP A 239 2.34 -23.31 22.92
CA ASP A 239 0.94 -23.60 22.60
C ASP A 239 0.81 -24.17 21.19
N VAL A 240 1.50 -23.58 20.21
CA VAL A 240 1.50 -24.07 18.82
C VAL A 240 2.07 -25.48 18.72
N ALA A 241 3.13 -25.78 19.47
CA ALA A 241 3.69 -27.14 19.53
C ALA A 241 2.66 -28.16 20.08
N LYS A 242 1.85 -27.77 21.08
CA LYS A 242 0.79 -28.63 21.63
C LYS A 242 -0.41 -28.76 20.69
N GLU A 243 -0.75 -27.69 19.99
CA GLU A 243 -1.89 -27.63 19.06
C GLU A 243 -1.60 -28.40 17.76
N GLY A 244 -0.33 -28.48 17.36
CA GLY A 244 0.10 -29.10 16.10
C GLY A 244 -0.26 -28.25 14.88
N THR A 245 -0.20 -26.93 15.01
CA THR A 245 -0.39 -25.96 13.92
C THR A 245 0.95 -25.38 13.47
N LEU A 246 0.95 -24.67 12.35
CA LEU A 246 2.10 -23.84 11.96
C LEU A 246 2.21 -22.61 12.87
N TYR A 247 3.44 -22.20 13.17
CA TYR A 247 3.70 -20.89 13.78
C TYR A 247 3.92 -19.85 12.67
N SER A 248 3.12 -18.77 12.66
CA SER A 248 3.25 -17.69 11.69
C SER A 248 3.19 -16.31 12.34
N LEU A 249 4.19 -15.48 12.11
CA LEU A 249 4.27 -14.09 12.54
C LEU A 249 3.88 -13.15 11.39
N HIS A 250 2.92 -12.26 11.66
CA HIS A 250 2.39 -11.33 10.66
C HIS A 250 2.65 -9.89 11.11
N MET A 251 3.54 -9.19 10.40
CA MET A 251 3.99 -7.82 10.72
C MET A 251 3.95 -6.92 9.48
N LYS A 252 4.31 -5.64 9.61
CA LYS A 252 4.40 -4.68 8.50
C LYS A 252 5.78 -4.01 8.43
N ALA A 253 6.84 -4.82 8.50
CA ALA A 253 8.23 -4.38 8.68
C ALA A 253 8.74 -3.31 7.71
N THR A 254 8.30 -3.32 6.45
CA THR A 254 8.70 -2.31 5.45
C THR A 254 8.10 -0.94 5.75
N MET A 255 6.83 -0.89 6.19
CA MET A 255 6.14 0.36 6.50
C MET A 255 6.54 0.83 7.90
N MET A 256 6.35 -0.02 8.90
CA MET A 256 6.68 0.24 10.31
C MET A 256 8.18 0.00 10.56
N LYS A 257 9.02 0.69 9.79
CA LYS A 257 10.47 0.46 9.65
C LYS A 257 11.32 0.56 10.91
N VAL A 258 10.74 0.99 12.04
CA VAL A 258 11.42 1.08 13.34
C VAL A 258 10.90 -0.01 14.27
N SER A 259 9.61 0.01 14.62
CA SER A 259 9.01 -0.91 15.58
C SER A 259 9.06 -2.37 15.13
N ASP A 260 8.59 -2.64 13.91
CA ASP A 260 8.28 -4.00 13.49
C ASP A 260 9.53 -4.87 13.27
N PRO A 261 10.66 -4.36 12.73
CA PRO A 261 11.92 -5.10 12.73
C PRO A 261 12.42 -5.49 14.13
N ILE A 262 12.19 -4.66 15.16
CA ILE A 262 12.57 -4.95 16.55
C ILE A 262 11.67 -6.06 17.11
N ILE A 263 10.34 -5.94 16.93
CA ILE A 263 9.36 -6.96 17.33
C ILE A 263 9.68 -8.31 16.66
N PHE A 264 9.96 -8.29 15.35
CA PHE A 264 10.36 -9.46 14.58
C PHE A 264 11.65 -10.09 15.12
N GLY A 265 12.66 -9.27 15.42
CA GLY A 265 13.92 -9.73 16.00
C GLY A 265 13.73 -10.42 17.35
N HIS A 266 12.78 -9.95 18.19
CA HIS A 266 12.42 -10.64 19.42
C HIS A 266 11.77 -12.00 19.18
N CYS A 267 10.93 -12.13 18.14
CA CYS A 267 10.35 -13.42 17.76
C CYS A 267 11.44 -14.43 17.36
N VAL A 268 12.34 -14.04 16.45
CA VAL A 268 13.49 -14.87 16.04
C VAL A 268 14.33 -15.28 17.25
N ARG A 269 14.60 -14.33 18.15
CA ARG A 269 15.36 -14.59 19.39
C ARG A 269 14.67 -15.59 20.31
N GLN A 270 13.35 -15.51 20.50
CA GLN A 270 12.62 -16.47 21.34
C GLN A 270 12.49 -17.84 20.68
N TYR A 271 12.26 -17.88 19.37
CA TYR A 271 12.21 -19.12 18.62
C TYR A 271 13.55 -19.89 18.72
N LEU A 272 14.67 -19.17 18.60
CA LEU A 272 16.04 -19.68 18.75
C LEU A 272 16.64 -19.47 20.15
N ALA A 273 15.82 -19.38 21.20
CA ALA A 273 16.27 -19.02 22.55
C ALA A 273 17.51 -19.81 23.05
N PRO A 274 17.63 -21.15 22.86
CA PRO A 274 18.82 -21.88 23.28
C PRO A 274 20.11 -21.41 22.59
N VAL A 275 20.05 -21.04 21.29
CA VAL A 275 21.21 -20.54 20.52
C VAL A 275 21.64 -19.17 21.03
N PHE A 276 20.68 -18.27 21.25
CA PHE A 276 20.97 -16.93 21.79
C PHE A 276 21.45 -16.98 23.25
N ALA A 277 21.01 -17.96 24.04
CA ALA A 277 21.52 -18.16 25.39
C ALA A 277 23.00 -18.60 25.39
N LYS A 278 23.42 -19.38 24.39
CA LYS A 278 24.81 -19.89 24.26
C LYS A 278 25.75 -18.89 23.58
N HIS A 279 25.28 -18.17 22.54
CA HIS A 279 26.12 -17.35 21.66
C HIS A 279 25.74 -15.86 21.61
N GLY A 280 24.80 -15.41 22.45
CA GLY A 280 24.30 -14.02 22.44
C GLY A 280 25.40 -12.97 22.54
N ASP A 281 26.33 -13.11 23.49
CA ASP A 281 27.45 -12.18 23.67
C ASP A 281 28.38 -12.16 22.44
N LEU A 282 28.58 -13.33 21.79
CA LEU A 282 29.35 -13.43 20.55
C LEU A 282 28.64 -12.71 19.40
N PHE A 283 27.32 -12.86 19.30
CA PHE A 283 26.52 -12.18 18.29
C PHE A 283 26.57 -10.65 18.48
N ASP A 284 26.37 -10.18 19.70
CA ASP A 284 26.40 -8.75 20.02
C ASP A 284 27.79 -8.15 19.72
N ALA A 285 28.88 -8.85 20.10
CA ALA A 285 30.25 -8.42 19.81
C ALA A 285 30.59 -8.33 18.30
N ASN A 286 29.86 -9.06 17.45
CA ASN A 286 30.03 -9.06 16.00
C ASN A 286 28.92 -8.29 15.26
N GLY A 287 28.06 -7.56 15.96
CA GLY A 287 26.96 -6.79 15.34
C GLY A 287 25.96 -7.68 14.60
N ILE A 288 25.78 -8.92 15.06
CA ILE A 288 24.83 -9.89 14.54
C ILE A 288 23.50 -9.66 15.25
N THR A 289 22.48 -9.23 14.49
CA THR A 289 21.16 -8.89 15.02
C THR A 289 20.06 -9.70 14.32
N PRO A 290 19.05 -10.19 15.06
CA PRO A 290 17.91 -10.89 14.47
C PRO A 290 16.90 -9.96 13.78
N ASN A 291 17.05 -8.63 13.89
CA ASN A 291 16.07 -7.68 13.34
C ASN A 291 16.00 -7.71 11.80
N GLY A 292 17.07 -8.16 11.14
CA GLY A 292 17.12 -8.41 9.69
C GLY A 292 16.61 -9.79 9.27
N GLY A 293 16.11 -10.59 10.22
CA GLY A 293 15.62 -11.95 10.03
C GLY A 293 16.69 -13.04 9.98
N LEU A 294 16.23 -14.29 9.96
CA LEU A 294 17.07 -15.49 10.01
C LEU A 294 18.02 -15.59 8.81
N GLY A 295 17.64 -15.11 7.62
CA GLY A 295 18.54 -15.11 6.46
C GLY A 295 19.80 -14.28 6.72
N THR A 296 19.62 -13.01 7.09
CA THR A 296 20.73 -12.11 7.47
C THR A 296 21.53 -12.65 8.65
N LEU A 297 20.86 -13.29 9.61
CA LEU A 297 21.50 -13.91 10.77
C LEU A 297 22.44 -15.04 10.33
N LEU A 298 21.96 -15.96 9.50
CA LEU A 298 22.73 -17.10 8.99
C LEU A 298 23.92 -16.66 8.13
N ASP A 299 23.73 -15.66 7.27
CA ASP A 299 24.80 -15.11 6.44
C ASP A 299 25.96 -14.59 7.30
N LYS A 300 25.65 -13.80 8.35
CA LYS A 300 26.67 -13.29 9.28
C LYS A 300 27.29 -14.37 10.16
N ILE A 301 26.52 -15.41 10.54
CA ILE A 301 27.04 -16.55 11.30
C ILE A 301 28.05 -17.33 10.46
N ALA A 302 27.83 -17.46 9.15
CA ALA A 302 28.75 -18.16 8.25
C ALA A 302 30.15 -17.51 8.18
N ASP A 303 30.25 -16.21 8.45
CA ASP A 303 31.52 -15.48 8.52
C ASP A 303 32.31 -15.73 9.82
N LEU A 304 31.69 -16.36 10.84
CA LEU A 304 32.35 -16.66 12.11
C LEU A 304 33.21 -17.94 12.02
N PRO A 305 34.34 -18.01 12.75
CA PRO A 305 35.18 -19.21 12.77
C PRO A 305 34.45 -20.50 13.22
N ASN A 306 33.46 -20.39 14.09
CA ASN A 306 32.60 -21.51 14.56
C ASN A 306 31.20 -21.49 13.91
N GLY A 307 31.03 -20.78 12.79
CA GLY A 307 29.73 -20.58 12.14
C GLY A 307 29.00 -21.88 11.80
N ALA A 308 29.72 -22.90 11.32
CA ALA A 308 29.12 -24.20 10.99
C ALA A 308 28.57 -24.97 12.22
N GLU A 309 29.21 -24.83 13.39
CA GLU A 309 28.70 -25.40 14.65
C GLU A 309 27.41 -24.69 15.06
N ILE A 310 27.41 -23.35 15.01
CA ILE A 310 26.23 -22.54 15.35
C ILE A 310 25.07 -22.82 14.39
N ALA A 311 25.33 -22.96 13.09
CA ALA A 311 24.31 -23.31 12.10
C ALA A 311 23.66 -24.67 12.40
N ALA A 312 24.46 -25.69 12.75
CA ALA A 312 23.93 -27.00 13.13
C ALA A 312 23.08 -26.94 14.43
N GLU A 313 23.43 -26.06 15.38
CA GLU A 313 22.62 -25.82 16.57
C GLU A 313 21.30 -25.12 16.26
N ILE A 314 21.30 -24.17 15.31
CA ILE A 314 20.09 -23.54 14.80
C ILE A 314 19.18 -24.60 14.17
N ASP A 315 19.72 -25.46 13.30
CA ASP A 315 18.96 -26.54 12.67
C ASP A 315 18.35 -27.49 13.71
N ALA A 316 19.12 -27.85 14.74
CA ALA A 316 18.64 -28.70 15.83
C ALA A 316 17.48 -28.03 16.61
N VAL A 317 17.62 -26.74 16.94
CA VAL A 317 16.53 -26.00 17.60
C VAL A 317 15.31 -25.89 16.69
N MET A 318 15.49 -25.59 15.40
CA MET A 318 14.37 -25.52 14.45
C MET A 318 13.63 -26.86 14.32
N ALA A 319 14.33 -27.99 14.39
CA ALA A 319 13.72 -29.32 14.38
C ALA A 319 12.92 -29.64 15.65
N ASP A 320 13.31 -29.08 16.80
CA ASP A 320 12.63 -29.26 18.10
C ASP A 320 11.45 -28.28 18.31
N ARG A 321 11.34 -27.25 17.47
CA ARG A 321 10.30 -26.21 17.54
C ARG A 321 9.09 -26.55 16.66
N PRO A 322 7.90 -25.96 16.92
CA PRO A 322 6.74 -26.15 16.06
C PRO A 322 7.04 -25.67 14.63
N PRO A 323 6.56 -26.36 13.58
CA PRO A 323 6.86 -25.99 12.20
C PRO A 323 6.45 -24.56 11.89
N LEU A 324 7.30 -23.85 11.15
CA LEU A 324 7.01 -22.48 10.70
C LEU A 324 6.16 -22.48 9.44
N TYR A 325 5.33 -21.45 9.29
CA TYR A 325 4.78 -21.06 7.99
C TYR A 325 5.92 -20.79 7.01
N MET A 326 5.78 -21.30 5.77
CA MET A 326 6.79 -21.19 4.73
C MET A 326 6.44 -20.12 3.70
N VAL A 327 7.42 -19.30 3.37
CA VAL A 327 7.37 -18.39 2.21
C VAL A 327 7.70 -19.17 0.93
N ASN A 328 8.68 -20.08 1.03
CA ASN A 328 9.05 -21.00 -0.04
C ASN A 328 9.59 -22.31 0.57
N SER A 329 8.77 -23.36 0.60
CA SER A 329 9.12 -24.67 1.15
C SER A 329 10.26 -25.34 0.37
N ASP A 330 10.26 -25.27 -0.96
CA ASP A 330 11.29 -25.88 -1.82
C ASP A 330 12.71 -25.35 -1.55
N LYS A 331 12.80 -24.11 -1.05
CA LYS A 331 14.05 -23.43 -0.71
C LYS A 331 14.31 -23.32 0.79
N GLY A 332 13.44 -23.89 1.63
CA GLY A 332 13.54 -23.78 3.08
C GLY A 332 13.33 -22.36 3.64
N ILE A 333 12.77 -21.44 2.84
CA ILE A 333 12.54 -20.05 3.28
C ILE A 333 11.29 -20.00 4.15
N THR A 334 11.50 -19.84 5.45
CA THR A 334 10.46 -19.71 6.47
C THR A 334 9.97 -18.27 6.63
N ASN A 335 8.84 -18.09 7.30
CA ASN A 335 8.32 -16.80 7.75
C ASN A 335 9.31 -15.97 8.58
N LEU A 336 10.30 -16.58 9.22
CA LEU A 336 11.31 -15.88 10.02
C LEU A 336 12.57 -15.49 9.24
N HIS A 337 12.67 -15.81 7.93
CA HIS A 337 13.86 -15.52 7.12
C HIS A 337 14.05 -14.03 6.83
N VAL A 338 13.00 -13.36 6.35
CA VAL A 338 13.04 -11.94 5.97
C VAL A 338 11.82 -11.23 6.55
N PRO A 339 11.99 -10.15 7.34
CA PRO A 339 10.88 -9.45 7.99
C PRO A 339 9.80 -8.91 7.05
N SER A 340 10.15 -8.65 5.79
CA SER A 340 9.24 -8.09 4.78
C SER A 340 8.55 -9.13 3.91
N ASP A 341 8.83 -10.43 4.06
CA ASP A 341 8.23 -11.46 3.19
C ASP A 341 6.77 -11.75 3.54
N VAL A 342 6.41 -11.72 4.83
CA VAL A 342 5.04 -11.97 5.32
C VAL A 342 4.47 -10.69 5.91
N ILE A 343 3.78 -9.94 5.05
CA ILE A 343 3.20 -8.63 5.39
C ILE A 343 1.73 -8.82 5.81
N ILE A 344 1.36 -8.38 7.01
CA ILE A 344 0.08 -8.70 7.67
C ILE A 344 -1.17 -8.44 6.82
N ASP A 345 -1.25 -7.29 6.17
CA ASP A 345 -2.37 -6.87 5.32
C ASP A 345 -2.56 -7.75 4.10
N ALA A 346 -1.51 -8.35 3.54
CA ALA A 346 -1.62 -9.28 2.42
C ALA A 346 -1.70 -10.75 2.87
N SER A 347 -0.90 -11.11 3.88
CA SER A 347 -0.77 -12.49 4.36
C SER A 347 -1.99 -12.98 5.12
N MET A 348 -2.62 -12.14 5.96
CA MET A 348 -3.81 -12.54 6.71
C MET A 348 -5.01 -12.80 5.79
N PRO A 349 -5.35 -11.92 4.83
CA PRO A 349 -6.40 -12.23 3.85
C PRO A 349 -6.08 -13.44 2.98
N ALA A 350 -4.80 -13.67 2.64
CA ALA A 350 -4.41 -14.86 1.90
C ALA A 350 -4.67 -16.16 2.68
N VAL A 351 -4.30 -16.19 3.97
CA VAL A 351 -4.61 -17.32 4.88
C VAL A 351 -6.12 -17.49 5.01
N ILE A 352 -6.87 -16.40 5.21
CA ILE A 352 -8.33 -16.46 5.37
C ILE A 352 -9.01 -16.98 4.09
N ARG A 353 -8.60 -16.46 2.93
CA ARG A 353 -9.07 -16.90 1.61
C ARG A 353 -8.74 -18.37 1.37
N ALA A 354 -7.61 -18.87 1.85
CA ALA A 354 -7.20 -20.26 1.71
C ALA A 354 -7.97 -21.24 2.61
N GLY A 355 -8.94 -20.79 3.39
CA GLY A 355 -9.65 -21.66 4.34
C GLY A 355 -8.95 -21.76 5.70
N GLY A 356 -8.19 -20.73 6.07
CA GLY A 356 -7.38 -20.72 7.27
C GLY A 356 -6.10 -21.54 7.14
N LYS A 357 -5.57 -21.72 5.92
CA LYS A 357 -4.41 -22.59 5.68
C LYS A 357 -3.15 -21.79 5.33
N GLY A 358 -2.01 -22.23 5.87
CA GLY A 358 -0.67 -21.82 5.47
C GLY A 358 0.11 -22.99 4.90
N TRP A 359 1.29 -22.72 4.33
CA TRP A 359 2.16 -23.76 3.76
C TRP A 359 3.19 -24.21 4.78
N GLY A 360 3.28 -25.52 5.01
CA GLY A 360 4.24 -26.14 5.91
C GLY A 360 5.60 -26.45 5.26
N PRO A 361 6.59 -26.88 6.05
CA PRO A 361 7.91 -27.30 5.54
C PRO A 361 7.87 -28.49 4.58
N ASP A 362 6.83 -29.31 4.65
CA ASP A 362 6.55 -30.44 3.76
C ASP A 362 5.97 -30.00 2.40
N GLY A 363 5.67 -28.71 2.23
CA GLY A 363 5.02 -28.18 1.03
C GLY A 363 3.52 -28.42 0.98
N GLU A 364 2.88 -28.79 2.09
CA GLU A 364 1.44 -29.04 2.17
C GLU A 364 0.69 -27.95 2.97
N GLU A 365 -0.63 -27.86 2.76
CA GLU A 365 -1.50 -26.92 3.46
C GLU A 365 -1.80 -27.40 4.90
N ALA A 366 -1.61 -26.53 5.91
CA ALA A 366 -1.89 -26.84 7.31
C ALA A 366 -2.59 -25.67 8.05
N ASP A 367 -3.29 -25.97 9.14
CA ASP A 367 -3.79 -24.92 10.05
C ASP A 367 -2.62 -24.15 10.66
N THR A 368 -2.80 -22.86 10.92
CA THR A 368 -1.75 -21.95 11.36
C THR A 368 -2.21 -21.07 12.52
N THR A 369 -1.33 -20.85 13.49
CA THR A 369 -1.54 -19.86 14.54
C THR A 369 -0.90 -18.55 14.10
N CYS A 370 -1.75 -17.60 13.71
CA CYS A 370 -1.38 -16.28 13.23
C CYS A 370 -1.03 -15.35 14.39
N VAL A 371 0.25 -15.23 14.69
CA VAL A 371 0.81 -14.38 15.73
C VAL A 371 0.83 -12.92 15.26
N ILE A 372 0.05 -12.08 15.94
CA ILE A 372 -0.04 -10.63 15.76
C ILE A 372 0.14 -10.03 17.16
N PRO A 373 1.37 -9.62 17.54
CA PRO A 373 1.68 -9.30 18.94
C PRO A 373 0.79 -8.21 19.53
N ASP A 374 0.67 -7.07 18.84
CA ASP A 374 -0.16 -5.97 19.30
C ASP A 374 -1.65 -6.21 19.06
N SER A 375 -2.48 -5.90 20.06
CA SER A 375 -3.91 -6.18 20.05
C SER A 375 -4.78 -5.10 19.42
N SER A 376 -4.23 -3.95 18.97
CA SER A 376 -5.00 -2.85 18.37
C SER A 376 -5.91 -3.31 17.23
N TYR A 377 -5.40 -4.22 16.39
CA TYR A 377 -6.08 -4.66 15.16
C TYR A 377 -6.21 -6.17 15.03
N ALA A 378 -5.58 -6.95 15.91
CA ALA A 378 -5.59 -8.42 15.87
C ALA A 378 -7.02 -8.99 15.91
N GLY A 379 -7.93 -8.32 16.63
CA GLY A 379 -9.34 -8.71 16.75
C GLY A 379 -10.10 -8.76 15.43
N VAL A 380 -9.75 -7.94 14.44
CA VAL A 380 -10.38 -7.94 13.11
C VAL A 380 -10.15 -9.28 12.41
N TYR A 381 -8.90 -9.75 12.40
CA TYR A 381 -8.59 -11.02 11.76
C TYR A 381 -9.05 -12.23 12.58
N ALA A 382 -8.99 -12.14 13.92
CA ALA A 382 -9.52 -13.16 14.81
C ALA A 382 -11.02 -13.39 14.53
N GLU A 383 -11.80 -12.31 14.48
CA GLU A 383 -13.24 -12.38 14.25
C GLU A 383 -13.58 -12.87 12.84
N SER A 384 -12.78 -12.48 11.84
CA SER A 384 -12.93 -12.98 10.47
C SER A 384 -12.73 -14.50 10.41
N ILE A 385 -11.68 -15.01 11.07
CA ILE A 385 -11.40 -16.46 11.16
C ILE A 385 -12.55 -17.18 11.85
N ASP A 386 -12.98 -16.69 13.02
CA ASP A 386 -14.06 -17.31 13.78
C ASP A 386 -15.39 -17.29 13.01
N TYR A 387 -15.69 -16.19 12.31
CA TYR A 387 -16.86 -16.08 11.42
C TYR A 387 -16.84 -17.16 10.34
N PHE A 388 -15.71 -17.36 9.66
CA PHE A 388 -15.64 -18.30 8.55
C PHE A 388 -15.60 -19.77 9.02
N LYS A 389 -15.08 -20.05 10.22
CA LYS A 389 -15.25 -21.37 10.86
C LYS A 389 -16.72 -21.68 11.14
N GLU A 390 -17.50 -20.70 11.59
CA GLU A 390 -18.91 -20.84 11.88
C GLU A 390 -19.76 -20.97 10.61
N THR A 391 -19.49 -20.12 9.61
CA THR A 391 -20.40 -19.90 8.47
C THR A 391 -19.93 -20.52 7.15
N GLY A 392 -18.73 -21.10 7.12
CA GLY A 392 -18.08 -21.55 5.88
C GLY A 392 -17.57 -20.38 5.03
N ALA A 393 -16.90 -20.64 3.90
CA ALA A 393 -16.33 -19.58 3.07
C ALA A 393 -17.38 -18.57 2.53
N LEU A 394 -16.95 -17.36 2.22
CA LEU A 394 -17.75 -16.40 1.44
C LEU A 394 -17.94 -16.93 0.01
N ASP A 395 -19.09 -16.68 -0.59
CA ASP A 395 -19.35 -16.97 -2.01
C ASP A 395 -19.20 -15.69 -2.85
N PRO A 396 -18.12 -15.53 -3.65
CA PRO A 396 -17.92 -14.34 -4.47
C PRO A 396 -19.05 -14.08 -5.48
N ALA A 397 -19.83 -15.10 -5.88
CA ALA A 397 -20.93 -14.95 -6.83
C ALA A 397 -22.10 -14.13 -6.25
N THR A 398 -22.31 -14.22 -4.94
CA THR A 398 -23.45 -13.60 -4.24
C THR A 398 -23.03 -12.49 -3.29
N ALA A 399 -21.75 -12.46 -2.88
CA ALA A 399 -21.22 -11.50 -1.93
C ALA A 399 -21.49 -10.03 -2.33
N GLY A 400 -21.84 -9.25 -1.31
CA GLY A 400 -21.93 -7.79 -1.33
C GLY A 400 -20.55 -7.16 -1.33
N THR A 401 -20.39 -5.95 -0.79
CA THR A 401 -19.06 -5.31 -0.74
C THR A 401 -18.83 -4.50 0.53
N VAL A 402 -17.60 -4.51 1.02
CA VAL A 402 -17.18 -3.62 2.11
C VAL A 402 -16.23 -2.56 1.54
N GLN A 403 -16.74 -1.34 1.42
CA GLN A 403 -15.97 -0.16 1.01
C GLN A 403 -15.22 0.42 2.22
N ASN A 404 -14.17 1.21 2.00
CA ASN A 404 -13.44 1.86 3.07
C ASN A 404 -13.28 3.37 2.86
N VAL A 405 -13.56 4.12 3.93
CA VAL A 405 -13.21 5.54 4.07
C VAL A 405 -12.14 5.66 5.15
N GLY A 406 -10.91 5.93 4.74
CA GLY A 406 -9.72 5.83 5.59
C GLY A 406 -9.08 7.18 5.91
N LEU A 407 -8.89 7.46 7.19
CA LEU A 407 -8.10 8.60 7.66
C LEU A 407 -6.62 8.37 7.34
N MET A 408 -6.00 9.23 6.55
CA MET A 408 -4.57 9.10 6.19
C MET A 408 -3.84 10.41 5.90
N ALA A 409 -4.57 11.50 5.69
CA ALA A 409 -3.98 12.77 5.27
C ALA A 409 -2.92 13.24 6.27
N GLN A 410 -1.82 13.81 5.75
CA GLN A 410 -0.72 14.36 6.56
C GLN A 410 -0.05 13.33 7.49
N LYS A 411 0.03 12.06 7.07
CA LYS A 411 0.63 10.95 7.83
C LYS A 411 -0.06 10.75 9.19
N ALA A 412 -1.39 10.72 9.18
CA ALA A 412 -2.18 10.47 10.37
C ALA A 412 -1.76 9.16 11.07
N GLU A 413 -1.78 9.19 12.40
CA GLU A 413 -1.61 8.03 13.29
C GLU A 413 -0.24 7.33 13.10
N GLU A 414 -0.18 6.00 13.18
CA GLU A 414 1.07 5.22 13.21
C GLU A 414 2.00 5.49 12.03
N TYR A 415 1.47 5.88 10.87
CA TYR A 415 2.26 6.12 9.66
C TYR A 415 3.09 7.41 9.76
N GLY A 416 2.77 8.28 10.72
CA GLY A 416 3.56 9.45 11.08
C GLY A 416 4.57 9.21 12.20
N SER A 417 4.53 8.04 12.86
CA SER A 417 5.25 7.79 14.12
C SER A 417 6.73 7.43 13.99
N HIS A 418 7.23 7.16 12.78
CA HIS A 418 8.61 6.70 12.57
C HIS A 418 9.70 7.60 13.18
N PRO A 419 9.67 8.95 13.03
CA PRO A 419 10.67 9.82 13.65
C PRO A 419 10.50 9.97 15.17
N THR A 420 9.46 9.37 15.74
CA THR A 420 9.06 9.46 17.16
C THR A 420 8.84 8.07 17.77
N THR A 421 9.51 7.05 17.21
CA THR A 421 9.56 5.68 17.73
C THR A 421 10.97 5.36 18.18
N PHE A 422 11.13 4.81 19.38
CA PHE A 422 12.42 4.56 20.01
C PHE A 422 12.46 3.18 20.67
N GLU A 423 13.59 2.49 20.55
CA GLU A 423 13.97 1.44 21.49
C GLU A 423 14.52 2.13 22.75
N VAL A 424 13.90 1.85 23.91
CA VAL A 424 14.19 2.54 25.16
C VAL A 424 15.57 2.11 25.67
N PRO A 425 16.51 3.05 25.94
CA PRO A 425 17.91 2.71 26.22
C PRO A 425 18.14 2.15 27.64
N ALA A 426 17.32 2.54 28.62
CA ALA A 426 17.44 2.11 30.01
C ALA A 426 16.07 2.20 30.70
N ALA A 427 15.92 1.54 31.85
CA ALA A 427 14.72 1.69 32.65
C ALA A 427 14.56 3.13 33.15
N GLY A 428 13.34 3.63 33.13
CA GLY A 428 13.05 5.03 33.42
C GLY A 428 11.64 5.42 33.02
N GLU A 429 11.51 6.66 32.57
CA GLU A 429 10.22 7.25 32.19
C GLU A 429 10.33 7.97 30.84
N MET A 430 9.43 7.66 29.92
CA MET A 430 9.29 8.38 28.64
C MET A 430 8.19 9.43 28.77
N ARG A 431 8.51 10.70 28.49
CA ARG A 431 7.59 11.84 28.66
C ARG A 431 7.38 12.59 27.35
N VAL A 432 6.14 12.97 27.09
CA VAL A 432 5.79 13.97 26.07
C VAL A 432 5.57 15.30 26.77
N MET A 433 6.34 16.32 26.40
CA MET A 433 6.37 17.61 27.07
C MET A 433 5.85 18.73 26.14
N ASN A 434 5.13 19.68 26.73
CA ASN A 434 4.80 20.98 26.13
C ASN A 434 5.31 22.10 27.06
N GLY A 435 6.42 22.73 26.69
CA GLY A 435 7.14 23.59 27.65
C GLY A 435 7.53 22.79 28.90
N ASP A 436 7.20 23.27 30.09
CA ASP A 436 7.47 22.56 31.34
C ASP A 436 6.35 21.59 31.76
N THR A 437 5.29 21.48 30.95
CA THR A 437 4.13 20.62 31.23
C THR A 437 4.35 19.23 30.66
N VAL A 438 4.25 18.20 31.50
CA VAL A 438 4.17 16.80 31.06
C VAL A 438 2.74 16.55 30.55
N LEU A 439 2.58 16.26 29.26
CA LEU A 439 1.29 15.90 28.68
C LEU A 439 0.93 14.44 28.94
N MET A 440 1.90 13.56 28.73
CA MET A 440 1.77 12.10 28.90
C MET A 440 3.10 11.53 29.38
N SER A 441 3.02 10.42 30.11
CA SER A 441 4.20 9.78 30.68
C SER A 441 4.01 8.27 30.81
N HIS A 442 5.08 7.51 30.57
CA HIS A 442 5.11 6.05 30.62
C HIS A 442 6.33 5.55 31.38
N ALA A 443 6.12 4.70 32.39
CA ALA A 443 7.20 3.94 32.99
C ALA A 443 7.64 2.84 32.00
N VAL A 444 8.93 2.77 31.71
CA VAL A 444 9.49 1.89 30.67
C VAL A 444 10.72 1.13 31.18
N GLU A 445 10.96 -0.04 30.63
CA GLU A 445 12.17 -0.83 30.84
C GLU A 445 13.13 -0.74 29.64
N ALA A 446 14.39 -1.15 29.84
CA ALA A 446 15.37 -1.19 28.76
C ALA A 446 14.94 -2.16 27.66
N GLY A 447 15.00 -1.70 26.41
CA GLY A 447 14.58 -2.43 25.22
C GLY A 447 13.11 -2.28 24.87
N ASP A 448 12.27 -1.72 25.76
CA ASP A 448 10.87 -1.47 25.42
C ASP A 448 10.76 -0.60 24.16
N ILE A 449 9.71 -0.83 23.38
CA ILE A 449 9.50 -0.08 22.14
C ILE A 449 8.48 0.99 22.45
N TRP A 450 8.90 2.26 22.49
CA TRP A 450 8.02 3.40 22.76
C TRP A 450 7.73 4.16 21.46
N ARG A 451 6.50 4.66 21.30
CA ARG A 451 6.12 5.48 20.14
C ARG A 451 5.19 6.63 20.53
N MET A 452 5.27 7.70 19.76
CA MET A 452 4.26 8.77 19.70
C MET A 452 3.72 8.89 18.28
N ALA A 453 2.41 9.02 18.12
CA ALA A 453 1.78 9.41 16.87
C ALA A 453 0.98 10.71 17.03
N SER A 454 0.48 11.22 15.91
CA SER A 454 -0.32 12.44 15.90
C SER A 454 -1.34 12.44 14.78
N THR A 455 -2.51 13.01 15.05
CA THR A 455 -3.59 13.12 14.09
C THR A 455 -4.19 14.51 14.13
N ARG A 456 -4.07 15.26 13.04
CA ARG A 456 -4.45 16.68 13.00
C ARG A 456 -5.95 16.85 12.77
N LYS A 457 -6.52 17.90 13.36
CA LYS A 457 -7.95 18.25 13.22
C LYS A 457 -8.44 18.31 11.77
N ALA A 458 -7.70 18.99 10.89
CA ALA A 458 -8.16 19.21 9.51
C ALA A 458 -8.32 17.88 8.72
N PRO A 459 -7.35 16.94 8.76
CA PRO A 459 -7.55 15.56 8.31
C PRO A 459 -8.78 14.86 8.91
N ILE A 460 -9.03 14.97 10.22
CA ILE A 460 -10.17 14.31 10.88
C ILE A 460 -11.49 14.86 10.34
N MET A 461 -11.63 16.18 10.24
CA MET A 461 -12.87 16.79 9.74
C MET A 461 -13.13 16.43 8.28
N ASN A 462 -12.08 16.46 7.43
CA ASN A 462 -12.20 16.02 6.04
C ASN A 462 -12.59 14.54 5.91
N TRP A 463 -12.10 13.67 6.80
CA TRP A 463 -12.46 12.25 6.84
C TRP A 463 -13.94 12.05 7.21
N ILE A 464 -14.46 12.79 8.18
CA ILE A 464 -15.89 12.79 8.54
C ILE A 464 -16.75 13.28 7.36
N GLU A 465 -16.34 14.37 6.71
CA GLU A 465 -17.05 14.88 5.52
C GLU A 465 -17.08 13.87 4.38
N LEU A 466 -15.95 13.21 4.09
CA LEU A 466 -15.88 12.15 3.10
C LEU A 466 -16.80 10.97 3.46
N ALA A 467 -16.85 10.56 4.72
CA ALA A 467 -17.77 9.52 5.19
C ALA A 467 -19.24 9.89 4.94
N ILE A 468 -19.61 11.15 5.22
CA ILE A 468 -20.96 11.67 4.98
C ILE A 468 -21.32 11.63 3.51
N GLU A 469 -20.44 12.10 2.65
CA GLU A 469 -20.67 12.11 1.20
C GLU A 469 -20.77 10.71 0.62
N ARG A 470 -19.88 9.79 1.04
CA ARG A 470 -19.89 8.40 0.56
C ARG A 470 -21.14 7.67 1.02
N GLN A 471 -21.55 7.85 2.28
CA GLN A 471 -22.80 7.27 2.78
C GLN A 471 -24.01 7.82 2.01
N ALA A 472 -24.06 9.13 1.74
CA ALA A 472 -25.16 9.71 0.98
C ALA A 472 -25.20 9.23 -0.48
N ALA A 473 -24.03 9.05 -1.11
CA ALA A 473 -23.91 8.58 -2.48
C ALA A 473 -24.26 7.09 -2.63
N GLU A 474 -23.84 6.27 -1.68
CA GLU A 474 -24.05 4.80 -1.71
C GLU A 474 -25.39 4.39 -1.08
N ASN A 475 -25.92 5.22 -0.16
CA ASN A 475 -27.13 4.98 0.62
C ASN A 475 -27.16 3.59 1.28
N CYS A 476 -26.06 3.25 1.95
CA CYS A 476 -25.88 1.96 2.62
C CYS A 476 -25.47 2.14 4.08
N ARG A 477 -25.29 1.02 4.78
CA ARG A 477 -24.82 0.99 6.16
C ARG A 477 -23.40 1.55 6.23
N ALA A 478 -23.13 2.41 7.21
CA ALA A 478 -21.85 3.07 7.40
C ALA A 478 -21.44 3.03 8.87
N ILE A 479 -20.28 2.43 9.15
CA ILE A 479 -19.82 2.13 10.51
C ILE A 479 -18.47 2.81 10.74
N PHE A 480 -18.35 3.66 11.75
CA PHE A 480 -17.06 4.11 12.29
C PHE A 480 -16.47 3.01 13.18
N TRP A 481 -15.29 2.51 12.81
CA TRP A 481 -14.59 1.46 13.55
C TRP A 481 -13.68 2.09 14.59
N LEU A 482 -14.26 2.50 15.70
CA LEU A 482 -13.59 3.20 16.79
C LEU A 482 -13.93 2.51 18.12
N ASP A 483 -12.90 2.09 18.83
CA ASP A 483 -13.01 1.47 20.14
C ASP A 483 -12.92 2.53 21.24
N GLU A 484 -14.03 2.87 21.89
CA GLU A 484 -14.03 3.88 22.96
C GLU A 484 -13.15 3.51 24.18
N THR A 485 -12.69 2.25 24.28
CA THR A 485 -11.74 1.82 25.32
C THR A 485 -10.28 2.07 24.95
N ARG A 486 -9.98 2.43 23.70
CA ARG A 486 -8.67 2.86 23.25
C ARG A 486 -8.57 4.39 23.34
N ALA A 487 -7.52 4.90 23.97
CA ALA A 487 -7.40 6.32 24.30
C ALA A 487 -7.46 7.24 23.06
N HIS A 488 -6.77 6.87 21.99
CA HIS A 488 -6.80 7.62 20.73
C HIS A 488 -8.17 7.62 20.05
N ASP A 489 -8.81 6.46 19.96
CA ASP A 489 -10.13 6.32 19.34
C ASP A 489 -11.20 7.11 20.12
N ALA A 490 -11.08 7.19 21.45
CA ALA A 490 -11.93 8.06 22.28
C ALA A 490 -11.76 9.55 21.93
N GLU A 491 -10.54 10.02 21.66
CA GLU A 491 -10.29 11.39 21.20
C GLU A 491 -10.86 11.63 19.79
N LEU A 492 -10.77 10.65 18.88
CA LEU A 492 -11.44 10.73 17.56
C LEU A 492 -12.97 10.86 17.71
N LEU A 493 -13.58 10.13 18.65
CA LEU A 493 -15.02 10.20 18.90
C LEU A 493 -15.48 11.58 19.37
N ASN A 494 -14.61 12.35 20.03
CA ASN A 494 -14.87 13.74 20.42
C ASN A 494 -15.00 14.68 19.20
N TYR A 495 -14.49 14.29 18.03
CA TYR A 495 -14.73 14.98 16.76
C TYR A 495 -15.93 14.40 15.99
N VAL A 496 -16.01 13.07 15.91
CA VAL A 496 -17.02 12.36 15.10
C VAL A 496 -18.43 12.65 15.61
N ARG A 497 -18.70 12.44 16.91
CA ARG A 497 -20.07 12.54 17.45
C ARG A 497 -20.64 13.96 17.29
N PRO A 498 -19.92 15.06 17.65
CA PRO A 498 -20.44 16.41 17.45
C PRO A 498 -20.64 16.77 15.98
N ALA A 499 -19.71 16.41 15.09
CA ALA A 499 -19.81 16.73 13.67
C ALA A 499 -21.03 16.07 12.99
N LEU A 500 -21.36 14.83 13.37
CA LEU A 500 -22.56 14.15 12.91
C LEU A 500 -23.83 14.77 13.48
N ALA A 501 -23.83 15.10 14.78
CA ALA A 501 -24.98 15.73 15.44
C ALA A 501 -25.32 17.10 14.87
N GLU A 502 -24.31 17.93 14.57
CA GLU A 502 -24.49 19.25 13.95
C GLU A 502 -25.19 19.16 12.59
N LYS A 503 -24.94 18.09 11.83
CA LYS A 503 -25.57 17.82 10.53
C LYS A 503 -26.86 17.00 10.62
N GLY A 504 -27.28 16.61 11.83
CA GLY A 504 -28.48 15.76 12.04
C GLY A 504 -28.33 14.33 11.52
N LEU A 505 -27.10 13.80 11.49
CA LEU A 505 -26.76 12.49 10.92
C LEU A 505 -26.42 11.43 11.98
N THR A 506 -26.70 11.68 13.26
CA THR A 506 -26.40 10.74 14.35
C THR A 506 -26.99 9.35 14.13
N ASP A 507 -28.22 9.27 13.63
CA ASP A 507 -28.91 7.99 13.39
C ASP A 507 -28.53 7.36 12.02
N THR A 508 -27.73 8.05 11.21
CA THR A 508 -27.28 7.58 9.90
C THR A 508 -26.01 6.72 9.98
N PHE A 509 -25.20 6.92 11.03
CA PHE A 509 -23.91 6.24 11.20
C PHE A 509 -23.89 5.45 12.49
N GLU A 510 -23.28 4.27 12.43
CA GLU A 510 -23.00 3.45 13.61
C GLU A 510 -21.55 3.68 14.07
N VAL A 511 -21.30 3.51 15.37
CA VAL A 511 -19.95 3.49 15.94
C VAL A 511 -19.78 2.14 16.63
N MET A 512 -18.73 1.40 16.26
CA MET A 512 -18.44 0.09 16.82
C MET A 512 -16.94 -0.10 17.01
N ALA A 513 -16.55 -0.83 18.06
CA ALA A 513 -15.17 -1.31 18.15
C ALA A 513 -14.84 -2.21 16.93
N PRO A 514 -13.56 -2.30 16.51
CA PRO A 514 -13.17 -3.02 15.29
C PRO A 514 -13.65 -4.47 15.21
N THR A 515 -13.61 -5.21 16.32
CA THR A 515 -14.06 -6.62 16.38
C THR A 515 -15.56 -6.77 16.05
N PRO A 516 -16.51 -6.17 16.78
CA PRO A 516 -17.93 -6.26 16.43
C PRO A 516 -18.26 -5.63 15.07
N ALA A 517 -17.55 -4.56 14.66
CA ALA A 517 -17.71 -3.98 13.32
C ALA A 517 -17.33 -4.96 12.21
N THR A 518 -16.32 -5.81 12.45
CA THR A 518 -15.92 -6.89 11.53
C THR A 518 -17.03 -7.92 11.37
N ARG A 519 -17.60 -8.43 12.47
CA ARG A 519 -18.74 -9.35 12.44
C ARG A 519 -19.89 -8.79 11.62
N ALA A 520 -20.31 -7.58 11.97
CA ALA A 520 -21.41 -6.88 11.31
C ALA A 520 -21.17 -6.74 9.79
N SER A 521 -19.94 -6.40 9.39
CA SER A 521 -19.58 -6.25 7.97
C SER A 521 -19.51 -7.59 7.24
N CYS A 522 -19.03 -8.65 7.91
CA CYS A 522 -19.02 -10.02 7.40
C CYS A 522 -20.43 -10.60 7.20
N GLU A 523 -21.39 -10.22 8.05
CA GLU A 523 -22.81 -10.58 7.88
C GLU A 523 -23.41 -9.84 6.68
N GLU A 524 -23.23 -8.51 6.60
CA GLU A 524 -23.71 -7.68 5.50
C GLU A 524 -23.22 -8.15 4.12
N ILE A 525 -21.91 -8.39 4.01
CA ILE A 525 -21.31 -8.84 2.75
C ILE A 525 -21.80 -10.24 2.36
N ARG A 526 -22.00 -11.16 3.32
CA ARG A 526 -22.54 -12.50 3.02
C ARG A 526 -23.98 -12.43 2.52
N GLU A 527 -24.76 -11.50 3.03
CA GLU A 527 -26.15 -11.26 2.60
C GLU A 527 -26.26 -10.47 1.28
N GLY A 528 -25.14 -10.23 0.60
CA GLY A 528 -25.12 -9.57 -0.70
C GLY A 528 -25.17 -8.05 -0.64
N ARG A 529 -25.07 -7.44 0.56
CA ARG A 529 -25.23 -5.99 0.78
C ARG A 529 -23.91 -5.24 0.83
N THR A 530 -23.99 -3.93 0.56
CA THR A 530 -22.88 -3.00 0.67
C THR A 530 -22.81 -2.41 2.08
N THR A 531 -21.61 -2.30 2.65
CA THR A 531 -21.35 -1.54 3.88
C THR A 531 -20.09 -0.70 3.71
N ILE A 532 -20.05 0.48 4.33
CA ILE A 532 -18.85 1.33 4.39
C ILE A 532 -18.21 1.18 5.78
N ALA A 533 -16.94 0.78 5.80
CA ALA A 533 -16.08 0.82 6.96
C ALA A 533 -15.33 2.16 7.02
N ILE A 534 -15.59 2.97 8.03
CA ILE A 534 -14.96 4.27 8.24
C ILE A 534 -13.89 4.12 9.34
N THR A 535 -12.62 4.20 8.97
CA THR A 535 -11.51 3.72 9.83
C THR A 535 -10.32 4.68 9.88
N GLY A 536 -9.47 4.48 10.90
CA GLY A 536 -8.09 4.98 10.92
C GLY A 536 -7.21 4.40 9.81
N ASN A 537 -5.96 4.85 9.75
CA ASN A 537 -4.98 4.62 8.69
C ASN A 537 -4.51 3.16 8.61
N VAL A 538 -4.22 2.52 9.76
CA VAL A 538 -3.81 1.11 9.76
C VAL A 538 -4.96 0.22 9.28
N LEU A 539 -6.16 0.41 9.84
CA LEU A 539 -7.34 -0.35 9.43
C LEU A 539 -7.75 -0.06 7.98
N ARG A 540 -7.56 1.17 7.46
CA ARG A 540 -7.72 1.45 6.03
C ARG A 540 -6.87 0.48 5.22
N ASP A 541 -5.59 0.33 5.58
CA ASP A 541 -4.72 -0.57 4.86
C ASP A 541 -5.17 -2.03 4.97
N TYR A 542 -5.47 -2.48 6.18
CA TYR A 542 -5.83 -3.88 6.43
C TYR A 542 -7.13 -4.28 5.75
N LEU A 543 -8.15 -3.42 5.82
CA LEU A 543 -9.47 -3.71 5.26
C LEU A 543 -9.52 -3.57 3.74
N THR A 544 -8.70 -2.68 3.17
CA THR A 544 -8.59 -2.51 1.71
C THR A 544 -7.78 -3.60 1.03
N ASP A 545 -7.16 -4.50 1.80
CA ASP A 545 -6.70 -5.80 1.31
C ASP A 545 -7.66 -6.94 1.68
N LEU A 546 -8.14 -6.99 2.93
CA LEU A 546 -8.99 -8.08 3.42
C LEU A 546 -10.22 -8.30 2.55
N PHE A 547 -11.11 -7.32 2.47
CA PHE A 547 -12.37 -7.51 1.76
C PHE A 547 -12.19 -7.68 0.26
N PRO A 548 -11.35 -6.90 -0.44
CA PRO A 548 -11.09 -7.11 -1.87
C PRO A 548 -10.52 -8.48 -2.20
N ILE A 549 -9.62 -9.02 -1.39
CA ILE A 549 -9.08 -10.37 -1.60
C ILE A 549 -10.19 -11.43 -1.46
N LEU A 550 -11.12 -11.26 -0.53
CA LEU A 550 -12.26 -12.18 -0.34
C LEU A 550 -13.34 -11.99 -1.43
N GLU A 551 -13.52 -10.78 -1.93
CA GLU A 551 -14.61 -10.42 -2.83
C GLU A 551 -14.31 -10.60 -4.30
N VAL A 552 -13.12 -10.16 -4.71
CA VAL A 552 -12.70 -10.13 -6.12
C VAL A 552 -11.38 -10.87 -6.35
N GLY A 553 -10.85 -11.52 -5.31
CA GLY A 553 -9.71 -12.42 -5.38
C GLY A 553 -8.34 -11.72 -5.34
N THR A 554 -8.33 -10.39 -5.33
CA THR A 554 -7.13 -9.56 -5.32
C THR A 554 -7.45 -8.12 -4.91
N SER A 555 -6.54 -7.47 -4.20
CA SER A 555 -6.59 -6.02 -3.90
C SER A 555 -5.96 -5.15 -4.99
N ALA A 556 -5.37 -5.76 -6.03
CA ALA A 556 -4.72 -5.02 -7.12
C ALA A 556 -5.73 -4.32 -8.05
N LYS A 557 -7.00 -4.74 -8.04
CA LYS A 557 -8.07 -4.26 -8.94
C LYS A 557 -9.04 -3.32 -8.21
N MET A 558 -8.48 -2.40 -7.42
CA MET A 558 -9.24 -1.51 -6.55
C MET A 558 -9.22 -0.09 -7.09
N LEU A 559 -10.34 0.61 -6.92
CA LEU A 559 -10.37 2.05 -7.06
C LEU A 559 -9.79 2.67 -5.78
N SER A 560 -8.85 3.59 -5.94
CA SER A 560 -8.21 4.31 -4.84
C SER A 560 -8.28 5.81 -5.11
N VAL A 561 -9.35 6.44 -4.62
CA VAL A 561 -9.54 7.89 -4.72
C VAL A 561 -9.03 8.53 -3.43
N VAL A 562 -8.31 9.62 -3.56
CA VAL A 562 -7.90 10.48 -2.47
C VAL A 562 -8.64 11.80 -2.65
N LYS A 563 -9.62 12.04 -1.78
CA LYS A 563 -10.33 13.30 -1.77
C LYS A 563 -9.44 14.34 -1.10
N LEU A 564 -8.89 15.26 -1.91
CA LEU A 564 -7.96 16.26 -1.42
C LEU A 564 -8.69 17.26 -0.52
N MET A 565 -8.02 17.73 0.52
CA MET A 565 -8.62 18.53 1.58
C MET A 565 -9.22 19.86 1.08
N GLN A 566 -8.70 20.39 -0.02
CA GLN A 566 -9.17 21.65 -0.63
C GLN A 566 -10.19 21.43 -1.76
N GLY A 567 -10.71 20.21 -1.92
CA GLY A 567 -11.77 19.88 -2.87
C GLY A 567 -11.30 19.20 -4.16
N GLY A 568 -9.99 19.16 -4.42
CA GLY A 568 -9.39 18.42 -5.53
C GLY A 568 -9.54 16.89 -5.45
N GLY A 569 -9.17 16.19 -6.51
CA GLY A 569 -9.15 14.73 -6.60
C GLY A 569 -7.79 14.18 -7.03
N LEU A 570 -7.32 13.16 -6.33
CA LEU A 570 -6.19 12.33 -6.71
C LEU A 570 -6.67 10.88 -6.89
N PHE A 571 -6.40 10.29 -8.05
CA PHE A 571 -6.91 8.98 -8.47
C PHE A 571 -5.72 8.03 -8.65
N GLU A 572 -5.45 7.21 -7.64
CA GLU A 572 -4.37 6.22 -7.68
C GLU A 572 -4.82 5.00 -8.50
N THR A 573 -4.04 4.65 -9.53
CA THR A 573 -4.39 3.54 -10.44
C THR A 573 -4.04 2.16 -9.88
N GLY A 574 -3.36 2.10 -8.72
CA GLY A 574 -3.04 0.86 -8.04
C GLY A 574 -2.25 1.09 -6.76
N ALA A 575 -2.31 0.13 -5.83
CA ALA A 575 -1.61 0.18 -4.55
C ALA A 575 -0.24 -0.53 -4.54
N GLY A 576 0.12 -1.22 -5.63
CA GLY A 576 1.37 -1.97 -5.76
C GLY A 576 2.57 -1.13 -6.22
N GLY A 577 3.71 -1.80 -6.43
CA GLY A 577 4.91 -1.21 -7.06
C GLY A 577 4.83 -1.18 -8.60
N SER A 578 5.91 -0.74 -9.24
CA SER A 578 6.00 -0.52 -10.71
C SER A 578 6.46 -1.75 -11.53
N ALA A 579 6.56 -2.92 -10.87
CA ALA A 579 6.72 -4.25 -11.47
C ALA A 579 7.97 -4.45 -12.39
N PRO A 580 9.19 -4.46 -11.84
CA PRO A 580 10.44 -4.59 -12.62
C PRO A 580 10.51 -5.87 -13.47
N LYS A 581 9.92 -6.98 -13.01
CA LYS A 581 9.87 -8.26 -13.75
C LYS A 581 8.99 -8.21 -15.00
N HIS A 582 8.12 -7.20 -15.14
CA HIS A 582 7.30 -7.00 -16.34
C HIS A 582 8.14 -6.29 -17.41
N VAL A 583 8.98 -5.34 -17.00
CA VAL A 583 9.95 -4.66 -17.87
C VAL A 583 10.95 -5.66 -18.44
N GLN A 584 11.50 -6.55 -17.58
CA GLN A 584 12.42 -7.61 -18.02
C GLN A 584 11.79 -8.49 -19.11
N GLN A 585 10.55 -8.96 -18.90
CA GLN A 585 9.85 -9.75 -19.92
C GLN A 585 9.60 -8.97 -21.20
N LEU A 586 9.26 -7.68 -21.11
CA LEU A 586 9.12 -6.86 -22.32
C LEU A 586 10.45 -6.77 -23.06
N MET A 587 11.55 -6.46 -22.38
CA MET A 587 12.87 -6.31 -23.01
C MET A 587 13.40 -7.62 -23.59
N GLU A 588 13.14 -8.77 -22.96
CA GLU A 588 13.61 -10.08 -23.39
C GLU A 588 12.73 -10.71 -24.47
N GLU A 589 11.40 -10.54 -24.35
CA GLU A 589 10.42 -11.33 -25.09
C GLU A 589 9.34 -10.47 -25.78
N ASN A 590 9.47 -9.13 -25.79
CA ASN A 590 8.50 -8.20 -26.34
C ASN A 590 7.06 -8.47 -25.86
N HIS A 591 6.88 -8.79 -24.57
CA HIS A 591 5.58 -9.09 -23.97
C HIS A 591 5.40 -8.33 -22.66
N LEU A 592 4.47 -7.36 -22.62
CA LEU A 592 4.16 -6.61 -21.40
C LEU A 592 2.90 -7.16 -20.72
N ARG A 593 3.07 -7.87 -19.61
CA ARG A 593 1.95 -8.44 -18.82
C ARG A 593 1.39 -7.51 -17.74
N TRP A 594 1.61 -6.20 -17.85
CA TRP A 594 1.04 -5.20 -16.95
C TRP A 594 -0.46 -5.03 -17.20
N ASP A 595 -1.29 -5.11 -16.16
CA ASP A 595 -2.75 -4.96 -16.26
C ASP A 595 -3.16 -3.51 -15.95
N SER A 596 -3.53 -2.75 -16.99
CA SER A 596 -3.94 -1.34 -16.88
C SER A 596 -5.38 -1.13 -16.43
N LEU A 597 -6.05 -2.17 -15.93
CA LEU A 597 -7.43 -2.08 -15.42
C LEU A 597 -7.63 -0.95 -14.40
N GLY A 598 -6.68 -0.77 -13.48
CA GLY A 598 -6.75 0.31 -12.49
C GLY A 598 -6.60 1.71 -13.10
N GLU A 599 -5.89 1.83 -14.23
CA GLU A 599 -5.78 3.08 -14.99
C GLU A 599 -7.11 3.44 -15.66
N PHE A 600 -7.83 2.44 -16.19
CA PHE A 600 -9.17 2.64 -16.74
C PHE A 600 -10.15 3.11 -15.65
N CYS A 601 -10.17 2.43 -14.50
CA CYS A 601 -11.06 2.81 -13.41
C CYS A 601 -10.75 4.21 -12.85
N ALA A 602 -9.47 4.56 -12.69
CA ALA A 602 -9.06 5.89 -12.25
C ALA A 602 -9.43 6.98 -13.26
N LEU A 603 -9.32 6.69 -14.56
CA LEU A 603 -9.75 7.60 -15.62
C LEU A 603 -11.26 7.88 -15.56
N GLY A 604 -12.09 6.84 -15.38
CA GLY A 604 -13.54 7.00 -15.26
C GLY A 604 -13.94 7.94 -14.12
N GLU A 605 -13.32 7.77 -12.94
CA GLU A 605 -13.57 8.65 -11.79
C GLU A 605 -12.98 10.05 -11.96
N SER A 606 -11.79 10.17 -12.55
CA SER A 606 -11.18 11.46 -12.89
C SER A 606 -12.06 12.29 -13.82
N LEU A 607 -12.72 11.65 -14.79
CA LEU A 607 -13.66 12.30 -15.72
C LEU A 607 -14.95 12.73 -15.02
N ARG A 608 -15.51 11.90 -14.15
CA ARG A 608 -16.67 12.29 -13.32
C ARG A 608 -16.33 13.47 -12.41
N PHE A 609 -15.13 13.48 -11.84
CA PHE A 609 -14.65 14.57 -10.99
C PHE A 609 -14.41 15.87 -11.77
N ALA A 610 -13.86 15.80 -12.99
CA ALA A 610 -13.65 16.97 -13.84
C ALA A 610 -14.95 17.76 -14.09
N GLY A 611 -16.10 17.07 -14.04
CA GLY A 611 -17.42 17.67 -14.11
C GLY A 611 -17.83 18.06 -15.53
N GLY A 612 -19.12 18.37 -15.69
CA GLY A 612 -19.73 18.65 -16.99
C GLY A 612 -20.33 17.40 -17.66
N ALA A 613 -21.35 17.63 -18.51
CA ALA A 613 -22.14 16.55 -19.10
C ALA A 613 -21.29 15.59 -19.94
N LYS A 614 -20.45 16.12 -20.84
CA LYS A 614 -19.56 15.30 -21.70
C LYS A 614 -18.55 14.47 -20.91
N ALA A 615 -17.91 15.05 -19.90
CA ALA A 615 -16.95 14.34 -19.06
C ALA A 615 -17.62 13.19 -18.29
N LYS A 616 -18.83 13.42 -17.77
CA LYS A 616 -19.63 12.38 -17.11
C LYS A 616 -19.97 11.23 -18.08
N VAL A 617 -20.49 11.54 -19.26
CA VAL A 617 -20.79 10.53 -20.30
C VAL A 617 -19.53 9.73 -20.68
N MET A 618 -18.38 10.40 -20.81
CA MET A 618 -17.10 9.73 -21.07
C MET A 618 -16.70 8.79 -19.94
N GLY A 619 -16.83 9.20 -18.67
CA GLY A 619 -16.55 8.36 -17.51
C GLY A 619 -17.47 7.13 -17.42
N ASP A 620 -18.76 7.30 -17.69
CA ASP A 620 -19.74 6.21 -17.70
C ASP A 620 -19.48 5.22 -18.87
N ALA A 621 -19.01 5.73 -20.00
CA ALA A 621 -18.56 4.92 -21.13
C ALA A 621 -17.25 4.16 -20.83
N VAL A 622 -16.34 4.71 -20.01
CA VAL A 622 -15.14 3.98 -19.52
C VAL A 622 -15.55 2.76 -18.69
N ASP A 623 -16.53 2.91 -17.80
CA ASP A 623 -17.02 1.80 -16.98
C ASP A 623 -17.65 0.70 -17.87
N THR A 624 -18.46 1.10 -18.86
CA THR A 624 -19.06 0.19 -19.83
C THR A 624 -18.00 -0.59 -20.62
N ALA A 625 -16.97 0.11 -21.10
CA ALA A 625 -15.85 -0.48 -21.81
C ALA A 625 -15.07 -1.47 -20.94
N THR A 626 -14.84 -1.10 -19.68
CA THR A 626 -14.11 -1.92 -18.71
C THR A 626 -14.87 -3.20 -18.37
N VAL A 627 -16.20 -3.13 -18.19
CA VAL A 627 -17.06 -4.31 -18.00
C VAL A 627 -16.93 -5.26 -19.19
N LYS A 628 -17.04 -4.74 -20.41
CA LYS A 628 -16.94 -5.55 -21.63
C LYS A 628 -15.54 -6.19 -21.77
N LEU A 629 -14.48 -5.43 -21.50
CA LEU A 629 -13.10 -5.93 -21.52
C LEU A 629 -12.91 -7.12 -20.59
N LEU A 630 -13.42 -7.03 -19.37
CA LEU A 630 -13.35 -8.11 -18.40
C LEU A 630 -14.19 -9.32 -18.84
N ALA A 631 -15.44 -9.10 -19.27
CA ALA A 631 -16.34 -10.16 -19.70
C ALA A 631 -15.82 -10.98 -20.89
N GLU A 632 -15.13 -10.31 -21.83
CA GLU A 632 -14.51 -10.94 -23.02
C GLU A 632 -13.12 -11.53 -22.73
N GLY A 633 -12.66 -11.48 -21.48
CA GLY A 633 -11.35 -12.02 -21.07
C GLY A 633 -10.16 -11.30 -21.71
N LYS A 634 -10.29 -9.99 -21.97
CA LYS A 634 -9.31 -9.16 -22.70
C LYS A 634 -8.29 -8.44 -21.82
N SER A 635 -8.08 -8.95 -20.61
CA SER A 635 -6.92 -8.57 -19.78
C SER A 635 -5.62 -9.22 -20.31
N PRO A 636 -4.44 -8.65 -20.01
CA PRO A 636 -3.17 -9.19 -20.48
C PRO A 636 -2.89 -10.62 -19.96
N GLY A 637 -2.54 -11.50 -20.89
CA GLY A 637 -1.95 -12.80 -20.61
C GLY A 637 -0.53 -12.70 -20.08
N ARG A 638 -0.05 -13.75 -19.41
CA ARG A 638 1.27 -13.78 -18.76
C ARG A 638 2.39 -14.31 -19.66
N LYS A 639 2.03 -14.94 -20.78
CA LYS A 639 2.97 -15.65 -21.67
C LYS A 639 2.98 -15.02 -23.06
N VAL A 640 4.15 -15.00 -23.67
CA VAL A 640 4.36 -14.60 -25.07
C VAL A 640 3.36 -15.32 -25.98
N GLY A 641 2.82 -14.57 -26.95
CA GLY A 641 1.83 -15.04 -27.91
C GLY A 641 0.38 -14.91 -27.44
N GLN A 642 0.15 -14.68 -26.15
CA GLN A 642 -1.15 -14.23 -25.64
C GLN A 642 -1.35 -12.73 -25.91
N ASP A 643 -2.57 -12.23 -25.74
CA ASP A 643 -2.82 -10.78 -25.72
C ASP A 643 -2.03 -10.17 -24.54
N ASP A 644 -1.33 -9.07 -24.76
CA ASP A 644 -0.55 -8.38 -23.73
C ASP A 644 -1.20 -7.02 -23.40
N ASN A 645 -0.50 -6.16 -22.66
CA ASN A 645 -0.96 -4.81 -22.30
C ASN A 645 -1.39 -3.95 -23.50
N ARG A 646 -0.67 -4.02 -24.63
CA ARG A 646 -1.00 -3.21 -25.81
C ARG A 646 -2.29 -3.71 -26.47
N ALA A 647 -2.49 -5.03 -26.49
CA ALA A 647 -3.73 -5.63 -26.99
C ALA A 647 -4.93 -5.28 -26.10
N SER A 648 -4.76 -5.25 -24.77
CA SER A 648 -5.85 -4.82 -23.88
C SER A 648 -6.20 -3.34 -24.08
N HIS A 649 -5.23 -2.47 -24.36
CA HIS A 649 -5.48 -1.07 -24.71
C HIS A 649 -6.25 -0.91 -26.03
N ALA A 650 -5.91 -1.69 -27.06
CA ALA A 650 -6.65 -1.69 -28.33
C ALA A 650 -8.11 -2.12 -28.14
N HIS A 651 -8.35 -3.18 -27.35
CA HIS A 651 -9.70 -3.60 -26.98
C HIS A 651 -10.44 -2.55 -26.14
N PHE A 652 -9.76 -1.94 -25.16
CA PHE A 652 -10.34 -0.85 -24.36
C PHE A 652 -10.76 0.33 -25.23
N ALA A 653 -9.90 0.78 -26.16
CA ALA A 653 -10.22 1.85 -27.10
C ALA A 653 -11.46 1.51 -27.95
N LEU A 654 -11.53 0.28 -28.47
CA LEU A 654 -12.68 -0.20 -29.23
C LEU A 654 -13.97 -0.13 -28.39
N TYR A 655 -13.96 -0.74 -27.20
CA TYR A 655 -15.16 -0.81 -26.37
C TYR A 655 -15.57 0.55 -25.82
N TRP A 656 -14.62 1.45 -25.58
CA TRP A 656 -14.92 2.82 -25.16
C TRP A 656 -15.52 3.64 -26.31
N ALA A 657 -14.99 3.51 -27.53
CA ALA A 657 -15.58 4.14 -28.70
C ALA A 657 -16.98 3.61 -29.00
N GLU A 658 -17.20 2.30 -28.89
CA GLU A 658 -18.53 1.69 -29.03
C GLU A 658 -19.52 2.21 -27.96
N ALA A 659 -19.09 2.31 -26.70
CA ALA A 659 -19.94 2.83 -25.64
C ALA A 659 -20.29 4.31 -25.87
N LEU A 660 -19.33 5.12 -26.32
CA LEU A 660 -19.53 6.53 -26.67
C LEU A 660 -20.42 6.73 -27.89
N ALA A 661 -20.32 5.86 -28.90
CA ALA A 661 -21.15 5.90 -30.09
C ALA A 661 -22.61 5.48 -29.81
N ASN A 662 -22.84 4.57 -28.85
CA ASN A 662 -24.16 3.99 -28.58
C ASN A 662 -24.94 4.66 -27.44
N GLN A 663 -24.31 5.50 -26.63
CA GLN A 663 -25.00 6.25 -25.58
C GLN A 663 -25.95 7.31 -26.16
N THR A 664 -26.95 7.71 -25.38
CA THR A 664 -28.03 8.63 -25.81
C THR A 664 -28.07 9.95 -25.05
N ASP A 665 -27.11 10.19 -24.16
CA ASP A 665 -27.05 11.35 -23.26
C ASP A 665 -26.38 12.56 -23.93
N ASP A 666 -25.47 12.34 -24.89
CA ASP A 666 -24.80 13.39 -25.68
C ASP A 666 -24.69 13.00 -27.16
N ALA A 667 -25.52 13.60 -28.01
CA ALA A 667 -25.56 13.28 -29.45
C ALA A 667 -24.30 13.69 -30.22
N GLU A 668 -23.60 14.73 -29.77
CA GLU A 668 -22.37 15.19 -30.42
C GLU A 668 -21.24 14.19 -30.20
N LEU A 669 -21.08 13.69 -28.96
CA LEU A 669 -20.16 12.61 -28.66
C LEU A 669 -20.50 11.34 -29.42
N ALA A 670 -21.78 10.95 -29.48
CA ALA A 670 -22.18 9.77 -30.24
C ALA A 670 -21.75 9.87 -31.71
N THR A 671 -22.07 10.99 -32.37
CA THR A 671 -21.71 11.23 -33.77
C THR A 671 -20.19 11.29 -33.99
N ALA A 672 -19.43 11.89 -33.06
CA ALA A 672 -17.97 11.96 -33.14
C ALA A 672 -17.31 10.57 -33.02
N PHE A 673 -17.86 9.69 -32.19
CA PHE A 673 -17.28 8.37 -31.93
C PHE A 673 -17.78 7.25 -32.85
N GLU A 674 -18.90 7.42 -33.56
CA GLU A 674 -19.37 6.49 -34.60
C GLU A 674 -18.26 6.07 -35.61
N PRO A 675 -17.55 6.99 -36.29
CA PRO A 675 -16.51 6.61 -37.24
C PRO A 675 -15.29 5.98 -36.56
N VAL A 676 -14.95 6.39 -35.33
CA VAL A 676 -13.83 5.84 -34.55
C VAL A 676 -14.14 4.39 -34.14
N ALA A 677 -15.34 4.14 -33.60
CA ALA A 677 -15.81 2.82 -33.22
C ALA A 677 -15.82 1.88 -34.43
N LYS A 678 -16.33 2.35 -35.57
CA LYS A 678 -16.33 1.57 -36.82
C LYS A 678 -14.92 1.24 -37.29
N ALA A 679 -14.00 2.21 -37.31
CA ALA A 679 -12.63 1.98 -37.76
C ALA A 679 -11.87 1.00 -36.85
N LEU A 680 -12.05 1.11 -35.53
CA LEU A 680 -11.48 0.17 -34.57
C LEU A 680 -12.08 -1.23 -34.72
N ALA A 681 -13.39 -1.35 -34.91
CA ALA A 681 -14.07 -2.63 -35.07
C ALA A 681 -13.65 -3.34 -36.36
N ASP A 682 -13.64 -2.63 -37.49
CA ASP A 682 -13.22 -3.17 -38.79
C ASP A 682 -11.72 -3.51 -38.81
N GLY A 683 -10.90 -2.80 -38.01
CA GLY A 683 -9.44 -2.95 -37.98
C GLY A 683 -8.88 -3.85 -36.88
N ILE A 684 -9.70 -4.33 -35.93
CA ILE A 684 -9.20 -4.95 -34.69
C ILE A 684 -8.27 -6.14 -34.93
N ASP A 685 -8.59 -7.00 -35.91
CA ASP A 685 -7.77 -8.18 -36.21
C ASP A 685 -6.39 -7.79 -36.76
N ALA A 686 -6.32 -6.77 -37.62
CA ALA A 686 -5.07 -6.23 -38.15
C ALA A 686 -4.24 -5.58 -37.03
N ILE A 687 -4.89 -4.79 -36.17
CA ILE A 687 -4.25 -4.16 -35.01
C ILE A 687 -3.61 -5.20 -34.10
N LEU A 688 -4.35 -6.26 -33.74
CA LEU A 688 -3.83 -7.33 -32.87
C LEU A 688 -2.72 -8.13 -33.53
N ALA A 689 -2.78 -8.36 -34.85
CA ALA A 689 -1.72 -9.03 -35.59
C ALA A 689 -0.44 -8.18 -35.62
N GLU A 690 -0.56 -6.86 -35.83
CA GLU A 690 0.56 -5.93 -35.79
C GLU A 690 1.16 -5.80 -34.39
N ILE A 691 0.34 -5.78 -33.33
CA ILE A 691 0.83 -5.76 -31.93
C ILE A 691 1.64 -7.02 -31.61
N LYS A 692 1.20 -8.18 -32.08
CA LYS A 692 1.89 -9.46 -31.88
C LYS A 692 3.08 -9.64 -32.82
N ALA A 693 3.27 -8.76 -33.80
CA ALA A 693 4.40 -8.81 -34.70
C ALA A 693 5.69 -8.55 -33.92
N GLY A 694 6.51 -9.58 -33.77
CA GLY A 694 7.75 -9.52 -32.99
C GLY A 694 7.63 -10.00 -31.55
N ALA A 695 6.50 -10.60 -31.14
CA ALA A 695 6.39 -11.29 -29.85
C ALA A 695 7.47 -12.40 -29.73
N GLY A 696 8.12 -12.49 -28.58
CA GLY A 696 9.21 -13.43 -28.30
C GLY A 696 10.59 -12.96 -28.78
N GLN A 697 10.71 -11.74 -29.31
CA GLN A 697 11.99 -11.13 -29.68
C GLN A 697 12.41 -10.10 -28.65
N PRO A 698 13.72 -9.91 -28.41
CA PRO A 698 14.18 -8.85 -27.53
C PRO A 698 13.94 -7.47 -28.14
N VAL A 699 13.71 -6.47 -27.29
CA VAL A 699 13.53 -5.07 -27.69
C VAL A 699 14.43 -4.16 -26.88
N ASP A 700 14.81 -3.03 -27.48
CA ASP A 700 15.65 -2.02 -26.87
C ASP A 700 14.82 -0.77 -26.56
N LEU A 701 14.78 -0.40 -25.28
CA LEU A 701 14.08 0.80 -24.78
C LEU A 701 15.02 2.01 -24.67
N GLY A 702 16.32 1.86 -24.93
CA GLY A 702 17.33 2.92 -24.82
C GLY A 702 17.74 3.28 -23.39
N GLY A 703 17.22 2.56 -22.39
CA GLY A 703 17.47 2.77 -20.97
C GLY A 703 16.48 1.93 -20.14
N TYR A 704 16.61 1.98 -18.82
CA TYR A 704 15.71 1.32 -17.87
C TYR A 704 14.97 2.35 -17.01
N TYR A 705 15.71 3.18 -16.26
CA TYR A 705 15.13 4.24 -15.43
C TYR A 705 14.87 5.52 -16.24
N HIS A 706 15.63 5.74 -17.31
CA HIS A 706 15.51 6.87 -18.21
C HIS A 706 15.65 6.38 -19.67
N GLY A 707 14.57 5.79 -20.18
CA GLY A 707 14.52 5.25 -21.54
C GLY A 707 14.45 6.32 -22.63
N ASP A 708 14.77 5.93 -23.86
CA ASP A 708 14.60 6.78 -25.04
C ASP A 708 13.11 6.81 -25.44
N ALA A 709 12.56 8.02 -25.56
CA ALA A 709 11.13 8.21 -25.80
C ALA A 709 10.67 7.65 -27.15
N ASP A 710 11.49 7.78 -28.20
CA ASP A 710 11.16 7.31 -29.54
C ASP A 710 11.24 5.78 -29.64
N LYS A 711 12.27 5.17 -29.05
CA LYS A 711 12.38 3.71 -28.93
C LYS A 711 11.23 3.13 -28.13
N THR A 712 10.91 3.74 -26.99
CA THR A 712 9.79 3.32 -26.15
C THR A 712 8.47 3.43 -26.92
N ALA A 713 8.23 4.53 -27.64
CA ALA A 713 7.03 4.69 -28.46
C ALA A 713 6.95 3.63 -29.58
N ALA A 714 8.06 3.32 -30.25
CA ALA A 714 8.11 2.30 -31.29
C ALA A 714 7.75 0.90 -30.75
N VAL A 715 8.23 0.54 -29.56
CA VAL A 715 7.91 -0.73 -28.89
C VAL A 715 6.48 -0.76 -28.37
N MET A 716 6.00 0.33 -27.79
CA MET A 716 4.69 0.39 -27.13
C MET A 716 3.52 0.69 -28.06
N ARG A 717 3.80 1.18 -29.28
CA ARG A 717 2.80 1.50 -30.31
C ARG A 717 3.16 0.91 -31.67
N PRO A 718 3.36 -0.42 -31.77
CA PRO A 718 3.84 -1.06 -33.00
C PRO A 718 2.77 -1.12 -34.12
N SER A 719 1.48 -0.99 -33.78
CA SER A 719 0.40 -1.04 -34.76
C SER A 719 0.24 0.26 -35.52
N ALA A 720 0.63 0.26 -36.80
CA ALA A 720 0.40 1.37 -37.71
C ALA A 720 -1.10 1.60 -37.92
N THR A 721 -1.90 0.54 -37.96
CA THR A 721 -3.36 0.63 -38.12
C THR A 721 -4.00 1.35 -36.94
N LEU A 722 -3.65 0.99 -35.70
CA LEU A 722 -4.16 1.67 -34.51
C LEU A 722 -3.69 3.12 -34.46
N ASN A 723 -2.40 3.37 -34.74
CA ASN A 723 -1.85 4.72 -34.74
C ASN A 723 -2.52 5.63 -35.78
N ALA A 724 -2.95 5.11 -36.93
CA ALA A 724 -3.66 5.89 -37.94
C ALA A 724 -5.10 6.28 -37.51
N ILE A 725 -5.71 5.51 -36.62
CA ILE A 725 -7.05 5.80 -36.09
C ILE A 725 -6.97 6.79 -34.91
N ILE A 726 -5.94 6.67 -34.08
CA ILE A 726 -5.75 7.47 -32.86
C ILE A 726 -5.01 8.79 -33.12
N GLY A 727 -4.11 8.82 -34.11
CA GLY A 727 -3.14 9.89 -34.35
C GLY A 727 -3.63 11.10 -35.12
#